data_AF-A0A017HPG2-F1
#
_entry.id   AF-A0A017HPG2-F1
#
_cell.length_a   1.000
_cell.length_b   1.000
_cell.length_c   1.000
_cell.angle_alpha   90.00
_cell.angle_beta   90.00
_cell.angle_gamma   90.00
#
_symmetry.space_group_name_H-M   'P 1'
#
loop_
_entity.id
_entity.type
_entity.pdbx_description
1 polymer ?
#
loop_
_entity_poly.entity_id
_entity_poly.type
_entity_poly.pdbx_seq_one_letter_code
_entity_poly.pdbx_strand_id
1 'polypeptide(L)'
;MGRKLPTLRHVAASHLYRGADRARINALDSMAAREGLSILATNDVLYHVASRRPLQDVMACIREKVRLDEAGFLLEPNSERHLKSPQEMARLFAEWPNALRATREVADACAFSLEELAYEYPREVIPEGSTPQEHLERLTWEGAARRYEGDVPAPVRATIRKELAMIAKLDIARYFLTIHDIIRFAREGDGSGEPWTPILCQGRGSAANSAVCYVLGITAVDPAAHQLLFERFISEERKEPPDIDVDFEHERREEVIQHIYGKYGRDRAGLCATVIHYRPRSAIREVGKVMGLSEDVTGALARTVWGSWGSELAERNVKEAGLDLSDPLLRRAVKLASELIGMPRHLSQHVGGFILTERPLTETVPIGNGAMPDRSFIEWDKDDIDALGILKVDILALGMLTCIRKAFDLVAAHHGHRYDLATVPQEDPLTYAMLSRGDSIGVFQVESRAQMNMLPRLRPHTFYDLVIEVAIVRPGPIQGDMVHPYLRRRSGQEAVAFPAPAPPHPPDELKAILGRTLGVPIFQEQAMRIAIEAAEFTPAEANELRKAMATFRSKGQIGRLEGMMVGRMVRRGYDEGFAKRCFDQIKGFGEYGFPESHAASFALLVYVSAWLKRHFPAAFGAALLNSQPMGFYAPAQIVRDMREHGVEVRAPDVNHSDWDTTLVPDGQGGVAVRLGLRAIGGFPEAAASRLLKARDEPFRDLPDLHRRAGLSSAWIRRLAEADAMHSPLDRPPPGPLGGRRPARRPRPPPLPGHP
;
A
#
# COMPACT_ATOMS: atom_id res chain seq x y z
N MET A 1 23.75 -45.81 25.72
CA MET A 1 23.59 -45.88 24.26
C MET A 1 22.72 -44.70 23.84
N GLY A 2 23.32 -43.59 23.45
CA GLY A 2 22.58 -42.39 23.04
C GLY A 2 21.74 -42.71 21.80
N ARG A 3 20.50 -42.23 21.75
CA ARG A 3 19.63 -42.32 20.57
C ARG A 3 20.37 -41.71 19.38
N LYS A 4 20.95 -42.54 18.49
CA LYS A 4 21.47 -42.09 17.19
C LYS A 4 20.27 -41.58 16.38
N LEU A 5 20.33 -40.34 15.91
CA LEU A 5 19.42 -39.86 14.88
C LEU A 5 19.76 -40.66 13.60
N PRO A 6 18.85 -41.49 13.08
CA PRO A 6 19.17 -42.47 12.03
C PRO A 6 19.62 -41.83 10.69
N THR A 7 19.43 -40.53 10.54
CA THR A 7 19.78 -39.75 9.34
C THR A 7 21.11 -39.01 9.44
N LEU A 8 21.71 -38.91 10.64
CA LEU A 8 22.98 -38.19 10.80
C LEU A 8 24.12 -39.06 10.25
N ARG A 9 24.74 -38.64 9.15
CA ARG A 9 25.83 -39.35 8.47
C ARG A 9 27.16 -38.62 8.49
N HIS A 10 27.14 -37.31 8.75
CA HIS A 10 28.31 -36.45 8.56
C HIS A 10 28.55 -35.48 9.72
N VAL A 11 29.82 -35.12 9.91
CA VAL A 11 30.28 -34.00 10.74
C VAL A 11 30.89 -32.93 9.83
N ALA A 12 30.31 -31.74 9.77
CA ALA A 12 30.83 -30.67 8.93
C ALA A 12 32.20 -30.19 9.44
N ALA A 13 33.16 -30.07 8.52
CA ALA A 13 34.50 -29.58 8.78
C ALA A 13 34.83 -28.45 7.80
N SER A 14 35.31 -27.32 8.31
CA SER A 14 35.78 -26.17 7.54
C SER A 14 37.15 -25.75 8.04
N HIS A 15 37.98 -25.09 7.23
CA HIS A 15 39.20 -24.43 7.73
C HIS A 15 38.84 -23.08 8.35
N LEU A 16 39.11 -22.90 9.65
CA LEU A 16 38.83 -21.67 10.41
C LEU A 16 40.03 -20.71 10.41
N TYR A 17 41.20 -21.16 9.97
CA TYR A 17 42.45 -20.39 9.91
C TYR A 17 42.88 -19.84 11.28
N ARG A 18 42.78 -20.69 12.31
CA ARG A 18 43.15 -20.37 13.70
C ARG A 18 44.43 -21.08 14.14
N GLY A 19 45.22 -21.62 13.20
CA GLY A 19 46.49 -22.30 13.45
C GLY A 19 46.38 -23.75 13.94
N ALA A 20 45.20 -24.18 14.43
CA ALA A 20 44.95 -25.54 14.91
C ALA A 20 44.04 -26.37 13.99
N ASP A 21 43.79 -25.91 12.76
CA ASP A 21 42.81 -26.52 11.86
C ASP A 21 43.09 -28.00 11.57
N ARG A 22 44.35 -28.34 11.25
CA ARG A 22 44.73 -29.73 10.99
C ARG A 22 44.46 -30.64 12.18
N ALA A 23 44.84 -30.23 13.39
CA ALA A 23 44.60 -30.98 14.62
C ALA A 23 43.09 -31.12 14.90
N ARG A 24 42.33 -30.04 14.74
CA ARG A 24 40.87 -30.05 14.93
C ARG A 24 40.16 -30.95 13.92
N ILE A 25 40.50 -30.85 12.64
CA ILE A 25 39.89 -31.68 11.60
C ILE A 25 40.24 -33.16 11.82
N ASN A 26 41.48 -33.49 12.18
CA ASN A 26 41.85 -34.87 12.57
C ASN A 26 41.06 -35.38 13.78
N ALA A 27 40.82 -34.53 14.78
CA ALA A 27 39.99 -34.88 15.93
C ALA A 27 38.53 -35.10 15.52
N LEU A 28 37.97 -34.25 14.65
CA LEU A 28 36.62 -34.41 14.10
C LEU A 28 36.49 -35.69 13.27
N ASP A 29 37.47 -36.00 12.42
CA ASP A 29 37.51 -37.22 11.61
C ASP A 29 37.59 -38.47 12.49
N SER A 30 38.46 -38.46 13.50
CA SER A 30 38.57 -39.55 14.48
C SER A 30 37.30 -39.74 15.31
N MET A 31 36.62 -38.64 15.67
CA MET A 31 35.32 -38.69 16.37
C MET A 31 34.22 -39.23 15.45
N ALA A 32 34.15 -38.75 14.22
CA ALA A 32 33.19 -39.20 13.22
C ALA A 32 33.36 -40.71 12.97
N ALA A 33 34.59 -41.16 12.70
CA ALA A 33 34.90 -42.56 12.44
C ALA A 33 34.50 -43.49 13.60
N ARG A 34 34.78 -43.10 14.86
CA ARG A 34 34.38 -43.88 16.04
C ARG A 34 32.86 -44.07 16.16
N GLU A 35 32.09 -43.11 15.66
CA GLU A 35 30.63 -43.17 15.65
C GLU A 35 30.04 -43.75 14.36
N GLY A 36 30.89 -44.17 13.41
CA GLY A 36 30.46 -44.66 12.09
C GLY A 36 29.95 -43.56 11.15
N LEU A 37 30.38 -42.31 11.38
CA LEU A 37 30.12 -41.14 10.56
C LEU A 37 31.37 -40.79 9.73
N SER A 38 31.23 -39.90 8.75
CA SER A 38 32.37 -39.28 8.05
C SER A 38 32.39 -37.77 8.25
N ILE A 39 33.54 -37.12 8.09
CA ILE A 39 33.55 -35.66 7.96
C ILE A 39 33.06 -35.24 6.56
N LEU A 40 32.53 -34.02 6.46
CA LEU A 40 32.07 -33.40 5.21
C LEU A 40 32.70 -32.02 5.08
N ALA A 41 33.33 -31.73 3.94
CA ALA A 41 34.05 -30.48 3.73
C ALA A 41 33.10 -29.32 3.40
N THR A 42 33.21 -28.23 4.14
CA THR A 42 32.50 -26.96 3.88
C THR A 42 33.46 -25.78 4.04
N ASN A 43 33.09 -24.58 3.57
CA ASN A 43 33.87 -23.36 3.80
C ASN A 43 33.17 -22.31 4.68
N ASP A 44 31.97 -22.64 5.19
CA ASP A 44 31.16 -21.75 6.03
C ASP A 44 31.05 -20.31 5.44
N VAL A 45 30.64 -20.24 4.17
CA VAL A 45 30.76 -19.03 3.34
C VAL A 45 29.87 -17.90 3.85
N LEU A 46 30.42 -16.69 3.96
CA LEU A 46 29.68 -15.46 4.30
C LEU A 46 29.51 -14.52 3.09
N TYR A 47 30.39 -14.63 2.09
CA TYR A 47 30.40 -13.72 0.94
C TYR A 47 30.96 -14.40 -0.32
N HIS A 48 30.68 -13.86 -1.50
CA HIS A 48 31.07 -14.50 -2.77
C HIS A 48 32.56 -14.37 -3.09
N VAL A 49 33.24 -13.29 -2.68
CA VAL A 49 34.69 -13.05 -2.94
C VAL A 49 35.38 -12.41 -1.75
N ALA A 50 36.68 -12.65 -1.58
CA ALA A 50 37.46 -12.17 -0.44
C ALA A 50 37.40 -10.64 -0.21
N SER A 51 37.30 -9.86 -1.29
CA SER A 51 37.22 -8.39 -1.24
C SER A 51 35.94 -7.86 -0.58
N ARG A 52 34.93 -8.72 -0.33
CA ARG A 52 33.68 -8.35 0.36
C ARG A 52 33.78 -8.43 1.89
N ARG A 53 34.89 -8.91 2.46
CA ARG A 53 35.09 -8.94 3.92
C ARG A 53 34.78 -7.60 4.61
N PRO A 54 35.25 -6.43 4.13
CA PRO A 54 34.96 -5.16 4.79
C PRO A 54 33.46 -4.85 4.89
N LEU A 55 32.67 -5.22 3.87
CA LEU A 55 31.22 -5.08 3.92
C LEU A 55 30.61 -6.04 4.95
N GLN A 56 31.09 -7.28 5.01
CA GLN A 56 30.63 -8.25 6.01
C GLN A 56 30.93 -7.80 7.44
N ASP A 57 32.11 -7.21 7.69
CA ASP A 57 32.46 -6.66 9.00
C ASP A 57 31.50 -5.53 9.40
N VAL A 58 31.14 -4.66 8.45
CA VAL A 58 30.11 -3.63 8.66
C VAL A 58 28.75 -4.25 8.97
N MET A 59 28.32 -5.26 8.21
CA MET A 59 27.03 -5.93 8.43
C MET A 59 26.99 -6.63 9.80
N ALA A 60 28.09 -7.24 10.24
CA ALA A 60 28.23 -7.79 11.59
C ALA A 60 28.08 -6.69 12.65
N CYS A 61 28.75 -5.55 12.48
CA CYS A 61 28.63 -4.41 13.39
C CYS A 61 27.20 -3.84 13.45
N ILE A 62 26.50 -3.74 12.31
CA ILE A 62 25.08 -3.32 12.26
C ILE A 62 24.23 -4.28 13.08
N ARG A 63 24.40 -5.59 12.90
CA ARG A 63 23.64 -6.63 13.61
C ARG A 63 23.87 -6.57 15.12
N GLU A 64 25.14 -6.48 15.54
CA GLU A 64 25.54 -6.44 16.95
C GLU A 64 25.38 -5.06 17.59
N LYS A 65 25.02 -4.04 16.80
CA LYS A 65 24.83 -2.63 17.22
C LYS A 65 26.08 -2.00 17.85
N VAL A 66 27.26 -2.34 17.34
CA VAL A 66 28.57 -1.82 17.80
C VAL A 66 29.26 -1.03 16.69
N ARG A 67 30.25 -0.21 17.05
CA ARG A 67 31.13 0.42 16.06
C ARG A 67 32.24 -0.53 15.61
N LEU A 68 32.81 -0.26 14.44
CA LEU A 68 33.86 -1.09 13.85
C LEU A 68 35.13 -1.16 14.72
N ASP A 69 35.48 -0.06 15.39
CA ASP A 69 36.62 0.04 16.31
C ASP A 69 36.38 -0.68 17.66
N GLU A 70 35.14 -1.00 17.98
CA GLU A 70 34.73 -1.67 19.23
C GLU A 70 34.41 -3.16 19.04
N ALA A 71 34.25 -3.62 17.79
CA ALA A 71 33.73 -4.95 17.49
C ALA A 71 34.62 -6.11 17.94
N GLY A 72 35.95 -5.92 18.03
CA GLY A 72 36.89 -6.93 18.54
C GLY A 72 36.72 -8.31 17.91
N PHE A 73 36.47 -9.33 18.72
CA PHE A 73 36.31 -10.74 18.29
C PHE A 73 34.97 -11.07 17.62
N LEU A 74 34.08 -10.08 17.46
CA LEU A 74 32.86 -10.24 16.67
C LEU A 74 33.15 -10.32 15.16
N LEU A 75 34.32 -9.82 14.74
CA LEU A 75 34.76 -9.82 13.35
C LEU A 75 35.61 -11.05 13.02
N GLU A 76 35.56 -11.48 11.76
CA GLU A 76 36.42 -12.56 11.30
C GLU A 76 37.87 -12.09 11.19
N PRO A 77 38.87 -12.92 11.57
CA PRO A 77 40.28 -12.51 11.58
C PRO A 77 40.86 -12.34 10.16
N ASN A 78 40.26 -12.97 9.15
CA ASN A 78 40.75 -13.00 7.76
C ASN A 78 39.58 -13.02 6.76
N SER A 79 39.91 -13.02 5.47
CA SER A 79 38.93 -13.01 4.36
C SER A 79 38.61 -14.40 3.79
N GLU A 80 38.90 -15.48 4.51
CA GLU A 80 38.86 -16.86 3.96
C GLU A 80 37.46 -17.48 3.88
N ARG A 81 36.43 -16.84 4.46
CA ARG A 81 35.02 -17.25 4.38
C ARG A 81 34.32 -16.78 3.09
N HIS A 82 35.05 -16.73 1.97
CA HIS A 82 34.49 -16.49 0.64
C HIS A 82 34.13 -17.80 -0.09
N LEU A 83 33.43 -17.73 -1.23
CA LEU A 83 33.18 -18.91 -2.06
C LEU A 83 34.48 -19.36 -2.77
N LYS A 84 35.15 -20.38 -2.22
CA LYS A 84 36.40 -20.92 -2.75
C LYS A 84 36.19 -21.79 -3.99
N SER A 85 37.22 -21.82 -4.84
CA SER A 85 37.23 -22.70 -6.01
C SER A 85 37.32 -24.18 -5.60
N PRO A 86 36.84 -25.12 -6.45
CA PRO A 86 37.02 -26.55 -6.21
C PRO A 86 38.48 -26.96 -6.01
N GLN A 87 39.41 -26.35 -6.74
CA GLN A 87 40.86 -26.63 -6.65
C GLN A 87 41.42 -26.21 -5.30
N GLU A 88 40.99 -25.07 -4.79
CA GLU A 88 41.41 -24.59 -3.47
C GLU A 88 40.84 -25.45 -2.35
N MET A 89 39.57 -25.84 -2.43
CA MET A 89 38.96 -26.78 -1.48
C MET A 89 39.67 -28.14 -1.52
N ALA A 90 40.03 -28.64 -2.70
CA ALA A 90 40.81 -29.87 -2.85
C ALA A 90 42.19 -29.78 -2.19
N ARG A 91 42.87 -28.64 -2.34
CA ARG A 91 44.16 -28.37 -1.68
C ARG A 91 44.02 -28.33 -0.17
N LEU A 92 42.99 -27.63 0.35
CA LEU A 92 42.75 -27.49 1.79
C LEU A 92 42.39 -28.81 2.46
N PHE A 93 41.67 -29.69 1.77
CA PHE A 93 41.23 -31.00 2.27
C PHE A 93 42.04 -32.17 1.68
N ALA A 94 43.26 -31.92 1.18
CA ALA A 94 44.08 -32.96 0.56
C ALA A 94 44.39 -34.15 1.50
N GLU A 95 44.46 -33.90 2.81
CA GLU A 95 44.64 -34.94 3.85
C GLU A 95 43.35 -35.71 4.17
N TRP A 96 42.18 -35.18 3.79
CA TRP A 96 40.86 -35.77 4.04
C TRP A 96 40.02 -35.84 2.75
N PRO A 97 40.45 -36.62 1.74
CA PRO A 97 39.72 -36.73 0.47
C PRO A 97 38.32 -37.32 0.64
N ASN A 98 38.10 -38.10 1.71
CA ASN A 98 36.78 -38.58 2.12
C ASN A 98 35.80 -37.43 2.41
N ALA A 99 36.27 -36.30 2.95
CA ALA A 99 35.44 -35.15 3.25
C ALA A 99 34.86 -34.48 2.01
N LEU A 100 35.66 -34.36 0.94
CA LEU A 100 35.24 -33.78 -0.33
C LEU A 100 34.26 -34.71 -1.06
N ARG A 101 34.53 -36.02 -1.03
CA ARG A 101 33.61 -37.02 -1.59
C ARG A 101 32.26 -36.98 -0.88
N ALA A 102 32.24 -36.88 0.46
CA ALA A 102 31.00 -36.75 1.22
C ALA A 102 30.20 -35.48 0.83
N THR A 103 30.87 -34.35 0.60
CA THR A 103 30.21 -33.12 0.10
C THR A 103 29.54 -33.35 -1.25
N ARG A 104 30.21 -34.06 -2.17
CA ARG A 104 29.64 -34.39 -3.48
C ARG A 104 28.48 -35.37 -3.38
N GLU A 105 28.61 -36.42 -2.56
CA GLU A 105 27.55 -37.41 -2.32
C GLU A 105 26.28 -36.75 -1.76
N VAL A 106 26.41 -35.82 -0.80
CA VAL A 106 25.26 -35.07 -0.27
C VAL A 106 24.65 -34.18 -1.36
N ALA A 107 25.46 -33.47 -2.14
CA ALA A 107 24.96 -32.63 -3.21
C ALA A 107 24.22 -33.44 -4.30
N ASP A 108 24.75 -34.62 -4.67
CA ASP A 108 24.13 -35.52 -5.64
C ASP A 108 22.84 -36.17 -5.12
N ALA A 109 22.70 -36.35 -3.81
CA ALA A 109 21.49 -36.88 -3.19
C ALA A 109 20.36 -35.84 -3.07
N CYS A 110 20.67 -34.55 -3.17
CA CYS A 110 19.67 -33.48 -3.16
C CYS A 110 18.98 -33.36 -4.54
N ALA A 111 17.91 -34.13 -4.73
CA ALA A 111 17.16 -34.19 -6.01
C ALA A 111 15.92 -33.27 -6.09
N PHE A 112 15.62 -32.52 -5.03
CA PHE A 112 14.44 -31.66 -4.94
C PHE A 112 14.45 -30.54 -6.00
N SER A 113 13.33 -30.38 -6.71
CA SER A 113 13.04 -29.28 -7.62
C SER A 113 11.95 -28.36 -7.05
N LEU A 114 12.10 -27.05 -7.24
CA LEU A 114 11.03 -26.08 -6.92
C LEU A 114 9.75 -26.29 -7.73
N GLU A 115 9.84 -26.98 -8.88
CA GLU A 115 8.67 -27.35 -9.70
C GLU A 115 7.77 -28.38 -9.01
N GLU A 116 8.27 -29.08 -7.98
CA GLU A 116 7.49 -30.04 -7.18
C GLU A 116 6.53 -29.35 -6.19
N LEU A 117 6.66 -28.03 -5.99
CA LEU A 117 5.81 -27.22 -5.12
C LEU A 117 4.46 -26.93 -5.81
N ALA A 118 3.65 -27.98 -5.99
CA ALA A 118 2.34 -27.89 -6.62
C ALA A 118 1.35 -27.12 -5.73
N TYR A 119 0.97 -25.94 -6.20
CA TYR A 119 -0.03 -25.08 -5.57
C TYR A 119 -1.45 -25.57 -5.85
N GLU A 120 -2.23 -25.77 -4.78
CA GLU A 120 -3.65 -26.11 -4.88
C GLU A 120 -4.50 -25.05 -4.19
N TYR A 121 -5.39 -24.42 -4.96
CA TYR A 121 -6.29 -23.38 -4.45
C TYR A 121 -7.46 -23.99 -3.65
N PRO A 122 -7.83 -23.40 -2.49
CA PRO A 122 -8.87 -23.91 -1.61
C PRO A 122 -10.26 -24.10 -2.26
N ARG A 123 -11.08 -24.98 -1.66
CA ARG A 123 -12.42 -25.37 -2.17
C ARG A 123 -13.62 -25.00 -1.28
N GLU A 124 -13.40 -24.46 -0.09
CA GLU A 124 -14.39 -24.29 0.98
C GLU A 124 -15.59 -23.39 0.64
N VAL A 125 -15.47 -22.54 -0.37
CA VAL A 125 -16.53 -21.62 -0.82
C VAL A 125 -17.52 -22.26 -1.80
N ILE A 126 -17.36 -23.54 -2.14
CA ILE A 126 -18.16 -24.23 -3.15
C ILE A 126 -19.22 -25.11 -2.45
N PRO A 127 -20.52 -24.95 -2.76
CA PRO A 127 -21.55 -25.83 -2.20
C PRO A 127 -21.38 -27.29 -2.62
N GLU A 128 -21.80 -28.20 -1.75
CA GLU A 128 -21.81 -29.64 -2.07
C GLU A 128 -22.63 -29.92 -3.34
N GLY A 129 -22.05 -30.70 -4.25
CA GLY A 129 -22.69 -31.11 -5.50
C GLY A 129 -22.63 -30.11 -6.65
N SER A 130 -21.96 -28.96 -6.50
CA SER A 130 -21.72 -28.00 -7.59
C SER A 130 -20.24 -27.90 -7.93
N THR A 131 -19.91 -27.73 -9.21
CA THR A 131 -18.55 -27.36 -9.62
C THR A 131 -18.30 -25.87 -9.34
N PRO A 132 -17.03 -25.45 -9.11
CA PRO A 132 -16.73 -24.03 -8.92
C PRO A 132 -17.20 -23.14 -10.07
N GLN A 133 -17.12 -23.64 -11.31
CA GLN A 133 -17.57 -22.90 -12.50
C GLN A 133 -19.10 -22.71 -12.51
N GLU A 134 -19.88 -23.77 -12.28
CA GLU A 134 -21.34 -23.68 -12.23
C GLU A 134 -21.82 -22.72 -11.13
N HIS A 135 -21.18 -22.78 -9.95
CA HIS A 135 -21.52 -21.89 -8.85
C HIS A 135 -21.23 -20.43 -9.18
N LEU A 136 -20.07 -20.15 -9.80
CA LEU A 136 -19.71 -18.82 -10.25
C LEU A 136 -20.69 -18.28 -11.30
N GLU A 137 -21.07 -19.10 -12.28
CA GLU A 137 -22.02 -18.71 -13.32
C GLU A 137 -23.38 -18.33 -12.72
N ARG A 138 -23.90 -19.14 -11.79
CA ARG A 138 -25.15 -18.84 -11.09
C ARG A 138 -25.09 -17.50 -10.37
N LEU A 139 -24.06 -17.28 -9.55
CA LEU A 139 -23.89 -16.03 -8.81
C LEU A 139 -23.71 -14.82 -9.74
N THR A 140 -23.01 -15.00 -10.86
CA THR A 140 -22.79 -13.95 -11.85
C THR A 140 -24.11 -13.50 -12.49
N TRP A 141 -24.97 -14.45 -12.89
CA TRP A 141 -26.27 -14.12 -13.47
C TRP A 141 -27.26 -13.55 -12.45
N GLU A 142 -27.25 -14.03 -11.22
CA GLU A 142 -28.01 -13.44 -10.11
C GLU A 142 -27.56 -12.00 -9.83
N GLY A 143 -26.25 -11.76 -9.78
CA GLY A 143 -25.67 -10.43 -9.63
C GLY A 143 -26.03 -9.49 -10.77
N ALA A 144 -26.00 -9.98 -12.01
CA ALA A 144 -26.37 -9.21 -13.19
C ALA A 144 -27.85 -8.81 -13.16
N ALA A 145 -28.73 -9.73 -12.77
CA ALA A 145 -30.15 -9.45 -12.60
C ALA A 145 -30.39 -8.40 -11.50
N ARG A 146 -29.65 -8.45 -10.38
CA ARG A 146 -29.75 -7.43 -9.33
C ARG A 146 -29.26 -6.05 -9.78
N ARG A 147 -28.11 -5.98 -10.47
CA ARG A 147 -27.48 -4.70 -10.87
C ARG A 147 -28.24 -3.96 -11.97
N TYR A 148 -28.90 -4.69 -12.87
CA TYR A 148 -29.65 -4.12 -13.99
C TYR A 148 -31.17 -4.31 -13.85
N GLU A 149 -31.66 -4.58 -12.64
CA GLU A 149 -33.10 -4.76 -12.36
C GLU A 149 -33.80 -5.78 -13.29
N GLY A 150 -33.06 -6.80 -13.72
CA GLY A 150 -33.50 -7.84 -14.65
C GLY A 150 -33.25 -7.55 -16.14
N ASP A 151 -33.01 -6.30 -16.55
CA ASP A 151 -32.77 -5.92 -17.95
C ASP A 151 -31.28 -5.73 -18.25
N VAL A 152 -30.55 -6.84 -18.32
CA VAL A 152 -29.10 -6.81 -18.63
C VAL A 152 -28.87 -6.46 -20.11
N PRO A 153 -28.16 -5.35 -20.42
CA PRO A 153 -27.91 -4.94 -21.80
C PRO A 153 -27.23 -6.04 -22.64
N ALA A 154 -27.62 -6.18 -23.91
CA ALA A 154 -27.11 -7.22 -24.80
C ALA A 154 -25.56 -7.22 -24.93
N PRO A 155 -24.87 -6.07 -25.05
CA PRO A 155 -23.40 -6.02 -25.05
C PRO A 155 -22.80 -6.56 -23.75
N VAL A 156 -23.34 -6.18 -22.59
CA VAL A 156 -22.88 -6.64 -21.28
C VAL A 156 -23.07 -8.15 -21.13
N ARG A 157 -24.22 -8.67 -21.58
CA ARG A 157 -24.51 -10.11 -21.58
C ARG A 157 -23.50 -10.89 -22.43
N ALA A 158 -23.10 -10.36 -23.59
CA ALA A 158 -22.08 -10.97 -24.44
C ALA A 158 -20.71 -10.97 -23.76
N THR A 159 -20.33 -9.86 -23.12
CA THR A 159 -19.09 -9.73 -22.36
C THR A 159 -19.05 -10.73 -21.20
N ILE A 160 -20.10 -10.82 -20.38
CA ILE A 160 -20.18 -11.78 -19.26
C ILE A 160 -19.93 -13.21 -19.74
N ARG A 161 -20.56 -13.63 -20.85
CA ARG A 161 -20.34 -14.98 -21.41
C ARG A 161 -18.91 -15.21 -21.86
N LYS A 162 -18.30 -14.22 -22.52
CA LYS A 162 -16.90 -14.28 -22.96
C LYS A 162 -15.96 -14.42 -21.76
N GLU A 163 -16.16 -13.62 -20.71
CA GLU A 163 -15.35 -13.66 -19.49
C GLU A 163 -15.49 -15.00 -18.76
N LEU A 164 -16.72 -15.50 -18.57
CA LEU A 164 -16.97 -16.80 -17.93
C LEU A 164 -16.31 -17.96 -18.68
N ALA A 165 -16.33 -17.95 -20.02
CA ALA A 165 -15.65 -18.95 -20.83
C ALA A 165 -14.12 -18.92 -20.64
N MET A 166 -13.53 -17.72 -20.52
CA MET A 166 -12.10 -17.57 -20.27
C MET A 166 -11.72 -18.01 -18.85
N ILE A 167 -12.55 -17.68 -17.86
CA ILE A 167 -12.38 -18.11 -16.47
C ILE A 167 -12.39 -19.63 -16.36
N ALA A 168 -13.32 -20.29 -17.06
CA ALA A 168 -13.41 -21.75 -17.13
C ALA A 168 -12.14 -22.36 -17.75
N LYS A 169 -11.68 -21.79 -18.87
CA LYS A 169 -10.50 -22.28 -19.60
C LYS A 169 -9.21 -22.19 -18.78
N LEU A 170 -9.11 -21.21 -17.88
CA LEU A 170 -7.94 -20.99 -17.03
C LEU A 170 -8.06 -21.64 -15.63
N ASP A 171 -9.16 -22.32 -15.31
CA ASP A 171 -9.46 -22.92 -14.00
C ASP A 171 -9.30 -21.96 -12.81
N ILE A 172 -9.75 -20.71 -12.96
CA ILE A 172 -9.63 -19.67 -11.93
C ILE A 172 -10.97 -19.32 -11.25
N ALA A 173 -12.02 -20.12 -11.44
CA ALA A 173 -13.33 -19.83 -10.85
C ALA A 173 -13.31 -19.75 -9.32
N ARG A 174 -12.51 -20.60 -8.65
CA ARG A 174 -12.35 -20.63 -7.18
C ARG A 174 -11.84 -19.30 -6.62
N TYR A 175 -10.98 -18.64 -7.37
CA TYR A 175 -10.41 -17.35 -7.01
C TYR A 175 -11.50 -16.27 -6.95
N PHE A 176 -12.35 -16.17 -7.98
CA PHE A 176 -13.48 -15.24 -8.00
C PHE A 176 -14.47 -15.50 -6.87
N LEU A 177 -14.76 -16.78 -6.59
CA LEU A 177 -15.66 -17.17 -5.49
C LEU A 177 -15.11 -16.78 -4.12
N THR A 178 -13.80 -16.91 -3.92
CA THR A 178 -13.13 -16.51 -2.67
C THR A 178 -13.22 -15.01 -2.44
N ILE A 179 -12.94 -14.20 -3.46
CA ILE A 179 -13.09 -12.74 -3.37
C ILE A 179 -14.55 -12.35 -3.12
N HIS A 180 -15.50 -12.98 -3.83
CA HIS A 180 -16.92 -12.73 -3.64
C HIS A 180 -17.37 -13.04 -2.20
N ASP A 181 -16.89 -14.13 -1.61
CA ASP A 181 -17.20 -14.47 -0.22
C ASP A 181 -16.62 -13.47 0.79
N ILE A 182 -15.38 -13.00 0.58
CA ILE A 182 -14.76 -11.97 1.42
C ILE A 182 -15.57 -10.66 1.36
N ILE A 183 -16.03 -10.27 0.17
CA ILE A 183 -16.88 -9.07 0.00
C ILE A 183 -18.27 -9.28 0.61
N ARG A 184 -18.83 -10.48 0.49
CA ARG A 184 -20.08 -10.85 1.14
C ARG A 184 -19.96 -10.70 2.66
N PHE A 185 -18.90 -11.22 3.27
CA PHE A 185 -18.60 -11.02 4.69
C PHE A 185 -18.51 -9.52 5.04
N ALA A 186 -17.78 -8.72 4.25
CA ALA A 186 -17.69 -7.29 4.50
C ALA A 186 -19.07 -6.60 4.53
N ARG A 187 -20.00 -7.02 3.66
CA ARG A 187 -21.35 -6.44 3.54
C ARG A 187 -22.35 -6.98 4.56
N GLU A 188 -22.34 -8.29 4.79
CA GLU A 188 -23.39 -9.03 5.50
C GLU A 188 -22.96 -9.48 6.91
N GLY A 189 -21.67 -9.46 7.22
CA GLY A 189 -21.10 -9.97 8.46
C GLY A 189 -20.87 -11.48 8.41
N ASP A 190 -20.58 -12.08 9.58
CA ASP A 190 -20.35 -13.52 9.76
C ASP A 190 -21.65 -14.35 9.88
N GLY A 191 -22.81 -13.70 9.84
CA GLY A 191 -24.11 -14.36 9.99
C GLY A 191 -24.43 -14.78 11.43
N SER A 192 -23.67 -14.32 12.43
CA SER A 192 -23.90 -14.59 13.86
C SER A 192 -25.22 -14.05 14.41
N GLY A 193 -25.88 -13.15 13.67
CA GLY A 193 -27.07 -12.43 14.11
C GLY A 193 -26.78 -11.22 14.99
N GLU A 194 -25.52 -10.94 15.29
CA GLU A 194 -25.11 -9.69 15.93
C GLU A 194 -25.33 -8.48 14.98
N PRO A 195 -25.61 -7.28 15.50
CA PRO A 195 -25.73 -6.08 14.67
C PRO A 195 -24.44 -5.83 13.87
N TRP A 196 -24.53 -5.97 12.55
CA TRP A 196 -23.41 -5.73 11.64
C TRP A 196 -23.58 -4.41 10.90
N THR A 197 -22.57 -3.54 11.01
CA THR A 197 -22.43 -2.40 10.11
C THR A 197 -21.62 -2.86 8.89
N PRO A 198 -22.13 -2.71 7.65
CA PRO A 198 -21.37 -3.05 6.45
C PRO A 198 -20.01 -2.33 6.40
N ILE A 199 -18.96 -3.05 6.06
CA ILE A 199 -17.63 -2.51 5.77
C ILE A 199 -17.63 -2.01 4.33
N LEU A 200 -17.33 -0.72 4.11
CA LEU A 200 -17.16 -0.19 2.77
C LEU A 200 -15.93 -0.84 2.11
N CYS A 201 -16.14 -1.38 0.92
CA CYS A 201 -15.07 -1.98 0.12
C CYS A 201 -15.20 -1.64 -1.37
N GLN A 202 -14.08 -1.59 -2.06
CA GLN A 202 -14.03 -1.31 -3.49
C GLN A 202 -12.89 -2.06 -4.17
N GLY A 203 -13.23 -2.88 -5.17
CA GLY A 203 -12.25 -3.47 -6.08
C GLY A 203 -11.68 -2.43 -7.04
N ARG A 204 -10.38 -2.54 -7.33
CA ARG A 204 -9.65 -1.64 -8.25
C ARG A 204 -8.68 -2.41 -9.12
N GLY A 205 -7.91 -1.66 -9.93
CA GLY A 205 -6.81 -2.21 -10.70
C GLY A 205 -7.33 -2.84 -11.98
N SER A 206 -6.70 -3.93 -12.41
CA SER A 206 -7.11 -4.64 -13.64
C SER A 206 -8.48 -5.31 -13.49
N ALA A 207 -8.87 -5.72 -12.27
CA ALA A 207 -10.17 -6.31 -11.98
C ALA A 207 -11.36 -5.41 -12.38
N ALA A 208 -11.17 -4.08 -12.41
CA ALA A 208 -12.17 -3.13 -12.89
C ALA A 208 -12.46 -3.24 -14.39
N ASN A 209 -11.70 -4.04 -15.15
CA ASN A 209 -11.99 -4.39 -16.55
C ASN A 209 -12.88 -5.63 -16.72
N SER A 210 -13.41 -6.21 -15.63
CA SER A 210 -14.26 -7.40 -15.69
C SER A 210 -15.72 -7.07 -15.39
N ALA A 211 -16.60 -7.43 -16.33
CA ALA A 211 -18.05 -7.42 -16.14
C ALA A 211 -18.48 -8.42 -15.07
N VAL A 212 -17.82 -9.59 -14.96
CA VAL A 212 -18.06 -10.57 -13.89
C VAL A 212 -17.76 -9.96 -12.52
N CYS A 213 -16.61 -9.29 -12.35
CA CYS A 213 -16.29 -8.56 -11.13
C CYS A 213 -17.33 -7.47 -10.79
N TYR A 214 -17.82 -6.74 -11.79
CA TYR A 214 -18.82 -5.70 -11.58
C TYR A 214 -20.15 -6.27 -11.05
N VAL A 215 -20.67 -7.33 -11.68
CA VAL A 215 -21.98 -7.90 -11.30
C VAL A 215 -21.96 -8.68 -10.00
N LEU A 216 -20.82 -9.28 -9.64
CA LEU A 216 -20.57 -9.84 -8.30
C LEU A 216 -20.39 -8.74 -7.23
N GLY A 217 -20.31 -7.49 -7.66
CA GLY A 217 -20.11 -6.34 -6.79
C GLY A 217 -18.70 -6.25 -6.20
N ILE A 218 -17.71 -6.85 -6.85
CA ILE A 218 -16.29 -6.69 -6.55
C ILE A 218 -15.85 -5.28 -6.95
N THR A 219 -16.24 -4.84 -8.14
CA THR A 219 -15.88 -3.53 -8.68
C THR A 219 -17.12 -2.64 -8.85
N ALA A 220 -16.88 -1.34 -9.00
CA ALA A 220 -17.94 -0.34 -9.14
C ALA A 220 -18.03 0.27 -10.55
N VAL A 221 -17.20 -0.18 -11.50
CA VAL A 221 -17.15 0.36 -12.87
C VAL A 221 -18.12 -0.42 -13.76
N ASP A 222 -19.14 0.26 -14.27
CA ASP A 222 -20.15 -0.36 -15.14
C ASP A 222 -19.59 -0.61 -16.56
N PRO A 223 -19.55 -1.88 -17.04
CA PRO A 223 -19.14 -2.20 -18.40
C PRO A 223 -20.03 -1.59 -19.49
N ALA A 224 -21.25 -1.15 -19.17
CA ALA A 224 -22.11 -0.45 -20.11
C ALA A 224 -21.67 1.00 -20.37
N ALA A 225 -21.05 1.65 -19.37
CA ALA A 225 -20.61 3.05 -19.44
C ALA A 225 -19.14 3.22 -19.86
N HIS A 226 -18.34 2.17 -19.76
CA HIS A 226 -16.91 2.19 -20.03
C HIS A 226 -16.48 1.10 -21.01
N GLN A 227 -15.52 1.42 -21.89
CA GLN A 227 -14.92 0.44 -22.79
C GLN A 227 -13.83 -0.34 -22.06
N LEU A 228 -14.24 -1.41 -21.38
CA LEU A 228 -13.33 -2.26 -20.61
C LEU A 228 -12.48 -3.14 -21.55
N LEU A 229 -11.19 -3.29 -21.22
CA LEU A 229 -10.29 -4.20 -21.91
C LEU A 229 -10.02 -5.43 -21.02
N PHE A 230 -10.89 -6.44 -21.09
CA PHE A 230 -10.79 -7.63 -20.25
C PHE A 230 -9.45 -8.36 -20.42
N GLU A 231 -8.88 -8.35 -21.63
CA GLU A 231 -7.57 -8.92 -21.96
C GLU A 231 -6.42 -8.27 -21.19
N ARG A 232 -6.65 -7.14 -20.51
CA ARG A 232 -5.70 -6.54 -19.57
C ARG A 232 -5.72 -7.24 -18.21
N PHE A 233 -6.88 -7.73 -17.79
CA PHE A 233 -7.04 -8.46 -16.55
C PHE A 233 -6.57 -9.91 -16.72
N ILE A 234 -7.16 -10.63 -17.66
CA ILE A 234 -6.91 -12.05 -17.88
C ILE A 234 -6.65 -12.28 -19.37
N SER A 235 -5.64 -13.08 -19.73
CA SER A 235 -5.40 -13.46 -21.13
C SER A 235 -4.76 -14.83 -21.24
N GLU A 236 -5.09 -15.58 -22.29
CA GLU A 236 -4.55 -16.92 -22.53
C GLU A 236 -3.03 -16.95 -22.76
N GLU A 237 -2.48 -15.90 -23.38
CA GLU A 237 -1.05 -15.76 -23.67
C GLU A 237 -0.20 -15.45 -22.42
N ARG A 238 -0.86 -15.14 -21.29
CA ARG A 238 -0.20 -14.86 -20.00
C ARG A 238 -0.52 -15.98 -19.02
N LYS A 239 0.52 -16.68 -18.58
CA LYS A 239 0.46 -17.61 -17.45
C LYS A 239 0.67 -16.89 -16.10
N GLU A 240 0.58 -15.56 -16.08
CA GLU A 240 0.67 -14.76 -14.86
C GLU A 240 -0.64 -14.91 -14.07
N PRO A 241 -0.61 -15.19 -12.76
CA PRO A 241 -1.81 -15.25 -11.93
C PRO A 241 -2.59 -13.91 -11.95
N PRO A 242 -3.93 -13.91 -12.06
CA PRO A 242 -4.73 -12.69 -11.96
C PRO A 242 -4.68 -12.08 -10.55
N ASP A 243 -4.62 -10.76 -10.48
CA ASP A 243 -4.56 -9.99 -9.24
C ASP A 243 -5.85 -9.18 -9.06
N ILE A 244 -6.61 -9.44 -7.98
CA ILE A 244 -7.82 -8.71 -7.62
C ILE A 244 -7.53 -7.93 -6.33
N ASP A 245 -7.26 -6.64 -6.51
CA ASP A 245 -7.09 -5.69 -5.43
C ASP A 245 -8.43 -5.24 -4.89
N VAL A 246 -8.70 -5.45 -3.59
CA VAL A 246 -9.88 -4.90 -2.92
C VAL A 246 -9.47 -4.01 -1.77
N ASP A 247 -9.87 -2.74 -1.83
CA ASP A 247 -9.74 -1.81 -0.71
C ASP A 247 -10.87 -1.99 0.28
N PHE A 248 -10.53 -2.05 1.56
CA PHE A 248 -11.46 -2.01 2.68
C PHE A 248 -11.20 -0.76 3.53
N GLU A 249 -12.15 -0.44 4.42
CA GLU A 249 -11.94 0.56 5.46
C GLU A 249 -10.65 0.27 6.26
N HIS A 250 -9.79 1.28 6.39
CA HIS A 250 -8.51 1.12 7.07
C HIS A 250 -8.65 0.62 8.52
N GLU A 251 -9.65 1.11 9.26
CA GLU A 251 -9.86 0.78 10.67
C GLU A 251 -10.48 -0.61 10.88
N ARG A 252 -11.21 -1.13 9.87
CA ARG A 252 -11.97 -2.39 9.96
C ARG A 252 -11.40 -3.52 9.10
N ARG A 253 -10.31 -3.25 8.37
CA ARG A 253 -9.57 -4.24 7.59
C ARG A 253 -9.19 -5.47 8.43
N GLU A 254 -8.92 -5.30 9.72
CA GLU A 254 -8.54 -6.43 10.56
C GLU A 254 -9.67 -7.45 10.74
N GLU A 255 -10.92 -7.01 10.76
CA GLU A 255 -12.08 -7.92 10.84
C GLU A 255 -12.12 -8.85 9.62
N VAL A 256 -11.80 -8.32 8.43
CA VAL A 256 -11.71 -9.09 7.18
C VAL A 256 -10.55 -10.09 7.20
N ILE A 257 -9.40 -9.67 7.71
CA ILE A 257 -8.23 -10.54 7.87
C ILE A 257 -8.54 -11.70 8.81
N GLN A 258 -9.15 -11.42 9.95
CA GLN A 258 -9.50 -12.44 10.94
C GLN A 258 -10.59 -13.37 10.41
N HIS A 259 -11.52 -12.89 9.60
CA HIS A 259 -12.46 -13.74 8.88
C HIS A 259 -11.75 -14.76 7.97
N ILE A 260 -10.76 -14.32 7.20
CA ILE A 260 -9.97 -15.21 6.32
C ILE A 260 -9.26 -16.27 7.17
N TYR A 261 -8.59 -15.89 8.26
CA TYR A 261 -7.94 -16.86 9.15
C TYR A 261 -8.93 -17.81 9.83
N GLY A 262 -10.08 -17.31 10.26
CA GLY A 262 -11.13 -18.12 10.87
C GLY A 262 -11.73 -19.13 9.90
N LYS A 263 -11.87 -18.76 8.62
CA LYS A 263 -12.44 -19.60 7.58
C LYS A 263 -11.48 -20.66 7.05
N TYR A 264 -10.25 -20.27 6.71
CA TYR A 264 -9.28 -21.17 6.07
C TYR A 264 -8.33 -21.84 7.07
N GLY A 265 -8.11 -21.24 8.23
CA GLY A 265 -7.11 -21.67 9.21
C GLY A 265 -5.75 -20.99 9.01
N ARG A 266 -5.05 -20.71 10.11
CA ARG A 266 -3.70 -20.09 10.10
C ARG A 266 -2.61 -21.00 9.55
N ASP A 267 -2.89 -22.29 9.43
CA ASP A 267 -2.06 -23.31 8.83
C ASP A 267 -2.18 -23.32 7.30
N ARG A 268 -3.23 -22.72 6.72
CA ARG A 268 -3.54 -22.70 5.28
C ARG A 268 -3.68 -21.31 4.68
N ALA A 269 -3.72 -20.28 5.51
CA ALA A 269 -3.71 -18.88 5.12
C ALA A 269 -2.50 -18.16 5.72
N GLY A 270 -1.87 -17.27 4.95
CA GLY A 270 -0.73 -16.49 5.41
C GLY A 270 -0.48 -15.24 4.58
N LEU A 271 0.05 -14.20 5.22
CA LEU A 271 0.49 -12.99 4.55
C LEU A 271 1.82 -13.22 3.82
N CYS A 272 2.00 -12.62 2.65
CA CYS A 272 3.30 -12.59 1.98
C CYS A 272 4.30 -11.79 2.80
N ALA A 273 5.58 -12.10 2.67
CA ALA A 273 6.64 -11.23 3.17
C ALA A 273 6.85 -10.03 2.24
N THR A 274 7.60 -9.06 2.74
CA THR A 274 8.21 -8.00 1.96
C THR A 274 9.66 -7.93 2.38
N VAL A 275 10.57 -8.20 1.44
CA VAL A 275 12.01 -8.11 1.70
C VAL A 275 12.41 -6.63 1.70
N ILE A 276 12.72 -6.10 2.88
CA ILE A 276 13.17 -4.72 3.01
C ILE A 276 14.65 -4.66 2.66
N HIS A 277 14.98 -3.88 1.64
CA HIS A 277 16.35 -3.67 1.18
C HIS A 277 16.93 -2.35 1.68
N TYR A 278 18.26 -2.29 1.82
CA TYR A 278 18.95 -1.04 2.10
C TYR A 278 18.79 -0.05 0.92
N ARG A 279 18.17 1.09 1.20
CA ARG A 279 18.08 2.24 0.29
C ARG A 279 19.22 3.22 0.57
N PRO A 280 19.57 4.14 -0.34
CA PRO A 280 20.76 4.99 -0.18
C PRO A 280 20.78 5.77 1.15
N ARG A 281 19.64 6.35 1.56
CA ARG A 281 19.52 7.10 2.83
C ARG A 281 19.72 6.22 4.06
N SER A 282 19.16 5.00 4.07
CA SER A 282 19.35 4.07 5.19
C SER A 282 20.76 3.48 5.20
N ALA A 283 21.32 3.17 4.03
CA ALA A 283 22.65 2.60 3.90
C ALA A 283 23.71 3.55 4.45
N ILE A 284 23.70 4.82 4.03
CA ILE A 284 24.70 5.78 4.50
C ILE A 284 24.60 6.09 6.00
N ARG A 285 23.39 6.06 6.56
CA ARG A 285 23.17 6.24 8.00
C ARG A 285 23.71 5.07 8.82
N GLU A 286 23.38 3.84 8.43
CA GLU A 286 23.82 2.63 9.14
C GLU A 286 25.34 2.43 9.02
N VAL A 287 25.89 2.54 7.80
CA VAL A 287 27.34 2.44 7.58
C VAL A 287 28.06 3.59 8.29
N GLY A 288 27.57 4.83 8.18
CA GLY A 288 28.17 5.97 8.85
C GLY A 288 28.23 5.81 10.36
N LYS A 289 27.15 5.31 10.98
CA LYS A 289 27.11 5.01 12.42
C LYS A 289 28.15 3.96 12.82
N VAL A 290 28.26 2.86 12.07
CA VAL A 290 29.26 1.81 12.32
C VAL A 290 30.68 2.33 12.18
N MET A 291 30.91 3.22 11.21
CA MET A 291 32.20 3.86 10.95
C MET A 291 32.54 4.99 11.93
N GLY A 292 31.65 5.32 12.87
CA GLY A 292 31.85 6.35 13.90
C GLY A 292 31.55 7.79 13.46
N LEU A 293 30.83 8.00 12.35
CA LEU A 293 30.37 9.32 11.92
C LEU A 293 29.24 9.83 12.83
N SER A 294 29.18 11.15 13.05
CA SER A 294 28.12 11.77 13.85
C SER A 294 26.76 11.76 13.13
N GLU A 295 25.67 11.92 13.90
CA GLU A 295 24.31 12.01 13.35
C GLU A 295 24.15 13.21 12.41
N ASP A 296 24.83 14.33 12.69
CA ASP A 296 24.80 15.51 11.82
C ASP A 296 25.41 15.23 10.45
N VAL A 297 26.56 14.54 10.41
CA VAL A 297 27.26 14.17 9.17
C VAL A 297 26.45 13.16 8.37
N THR A 298 25.97 12.09 9.01
CA THR A 298 25.11 11.09 8.34
C THR A 298 23.77 11.66 7.90
N GLY A 299 23.22 12.60 8.67
CA GLY A 299 22.03 13.36 8.33
C GLY A 299 22.23 14.26 7.11
N ALA A 300 23.36 14.97 7.02
CA ALA A 300 23.72 15.80 5.87
C ALA A 300 23.88 14.95 4.60
N LEU A 301 24.62 13.84 4.67
CA LEU A 301 24.80 12.91 3.55
C LEU A 301 23.48 12.30 3.09
N ALA A 302 22.59 11.94 4.02
CA ALA A 302 21.28 11.39 3.67
C ALA A 302 20.36 12.43 3.01
N ARG A 303 20.55 13.73 3.27
CA ARG A 303 19.75 14.82 2.66
C ARG A 303 20.16 15.12 1.23
N THR A 304 21.41 14.90 0.85
CA THR A 304 21.88 15.15 -0.53
C THR A 304 21.49 14.05 -1.52
N VAL A 305 20.99 12.92 -1.02
CA VAL A 305 20.31 11.93 -1.86
C VAL A 305 18.89 12.42 -2.18
N TRP A 306 18.72 12.97 -3.38
CA TRP A 306 17.41 13.29 -3.95
C TRP A 306 16.78 12.06 -4.61
N GLY A 307 15.56 11.73 -4.20
CA GLY A 307 14.75 10.65 -4.77
C GLY A 307 14.94 9.27 -4.13
N SER A 308 13.86 8.48 -4.13
CA SER A 308 13.81 7.11 -3.56
C SER A 308 14.53 6.04 -4.42
N TRP A 309 15.04 6.44 -5.59
CA TRP A 309 15.38 5.56 -6.71
C TRP A 309 16.80 5.70 -7.25
N GLY A 310 17.67 6.50 -6.60
CA GLY A 310 19.08 6.58 -6.99
C GLY A 310 19.80 5.27 -6.65
N SER A 311 20.35 4.58 -7.66
CA SER A 311 21.20 3.39 -7.46
C SER A 311 22.62 3.75 -6.98
N GLU A 312 22.98 5.02 -6.95
CA GLU A 312 24.33 5.49 -6.63
C GLU A 312 24.32 6.68 -5.68
N LEU A 313 25.20 6.63 -4.68
CA LEU A 313 25.66 7.82 -3.97
C LEU A 313 26.65 8.54 -4.89
N ALA A 314 26.16 9.41 -5.78
CA ALA A 314 27.01 10.13 -6.71
C ALA A 314 27.98 11.06 -5.95
N GLU A 315 29.26 11.05 -6.32
CA GLU A 315 30.31 11.91 -5.73
C GLU A 315 29.93 13.41 -5.77
N ARG A 316 29.12 13.83 -6.76
CA ARG A 316 28.58 15.18 -6.89
C ARG A 316 27.73 15.61 -5.68
N ASN A 317 26.94 14.69 -5.11
CA ASN A 317 26.00 14.98 -4.03
C ASN A 317 26.72 15.18 -2.68
N VAL A 318 27.94 14.68 -2.52
CA VAL A 318 28.71 14.83 -1.27
C VAL A 318 29.37 16.21 -1.20
N LYS A 319 29.85 16.74 -2.33
CA LYS A 319 30.40 18.11 -2.41
C LYS A 319 29.33 19.18 -2.14
N GLU A 320 28.10 18.95 -2.59
CA GLU A 320 26.95 19.83 -2.29
C GLU A 320 26.60 19.87 -0.79
N ALA A 321 26.94 18.83 -0.03
CA ALA A 321 26.78 18.80 1.43
C ALA A 321 27.85 19.61 2.19
N GLY A 322 28.82 20.21 1.48
CA GLY A 322 30.00 20.84 2.10
C GLY A 322 30.99 19.85 2.70
N LEU A 323 30.92 18.57 2.31
CA LEU A 323 31.78 17.52 2.83
C LEU A 323 32.93 17.21 1.86
N ASP A 324 34.14 17.05 2.40
CA ASP A 324 35.33 16.76 1.61
C ASP A 324 35.58 15.26 1.47
N LEU A 325 35.41 14.73 0.25
CA LEU A 325 35.72 13.34 -0.10
C LEU A 325 37.22 13.01 -0.07
N SER A 326 38.09 13.98 0.22
CA SER A 326 39.51 13.73 0.54
C SER A 326 39.67 12.97 1.87
N ASP A 327 38.70 13.05 2.78
CA ASP A 327 38.71 12.28 4.04
C ASP A 327 38.61 10.77 3.75
N PRO A 328 39.66 9.99 4.10
CA PRO A 328 39.67 8.54 3.88
C PRO A 328 38.53 7.79 4.59
N LEU A 329 38.08 8.26 5.76
CA LEU A 329 36.99 7.64 6.51
C LEU A 329 35.66 7.81 5.77
N LEU A 330 35.37 9.04 5.35
CA LEU A 330 34.17 9.37 4.60
C LEU A 330 34.13 8.61 3.27
N ARG A 331 35.25 8.58 2.54
CA ARG A 331 35.35 7.84 1.27
C ARG A 331 35.09 6.34 1.44
N ARG A 332 35.59 5.72 2.51
CA ARG A 332 35.31 4.31 2.84
C ARG A 332 33.85 4.09 3.20
N ALA A 333 33.26 4.98 4.01
CA ALA A 333 31.85 4.89 4.40
C ALA A 333 30.91 5.00 3.18
N VAL A 334 31.18 5.93 2.27
CA VAL A 334 30.41 6.07 1.01
C VAL A 334 30.56 4.82 0.14
N LYS A 335 31.78 4.30 -0.03
CA LYS A 335 32.01 3.07 -0.80
C LYS A 335 31.22 1.89 -0.22
N LEU A 336 31.33 1.65 1.09
CA LEU A 336 30.65 0.55 1.77
C LEU A 336 29.12 0.72 1.75
N ALA A 337 28.62 1.95 1.91
CA ALA A 337 27.21 2.25 1.77
C ALA A 337 26.70 1.94 0.36
N SER A 338 27.46 2.30 -0.68
CA SER A 338 27.13 1.95 -2.08
C SER A 338 27.10 0.44 -2.31
N GLU A 339 28.01 -0.32 -1.71
CA GLU A 339 28.01 -1.78 -1.80
C GLU A 339 26.85 -2.44 -1.01
N LEU A 340 26.34 -1.77 0.03
CA LEU A 340 25.23 -2.23 0.86
C LEU A 340 23.85 -1.97 0.20
N ILE A 341 23.74 -0.97 -0.69
CA ILE A 341 22.47 -0.64 -1.36
C ILE A 341 21.94 -1.87 -2.12
N GLY A 342 20.65 -2.14 -1.94
CA GLY A 342 20.00 -3.29 -2.58
C GLY A 342 20.24 -4.63 -1.89
N MET A 343 21.04 -4.69 -0.81
CA MET A 343 21.11 -5.90 0.03
C MET A 343 19.87 -6.03 0.92
N PRO A 344 19.40 -7.26 1.22
CA PRO A 344 18.28 -7.48 2.13
C PRO A 344 18.68 -7.10 3.56
N ARG A 345 17.75 -6.48 4.29
CA ARG A 345 17.93 -6.06 5.69
C ARG A 345 17.12 -6.92 6.65
N HIS A 346 15.83 -7.09 6.38
CA HIS A 346 14.90 -7.88 7.19
C HIS A 346 13.63 -8.19 6.40
N LEU A 347 12.91 -9.22 6.82
CA LEU A 347 11.55 -9.47 6.37
C LEU A 347 10.58 -8.55 7.11
N SER A 348 9.67 -7.95 6.36
CA SER A 348 8.47 -7.28 6.86
C SER A 348 7.24 -8.06 6.37
N GLN A 349 6.08 -7.80 6.95
CA GLN A 349 4.82 -8.33 6.42
C GLN A 349 4.34 -7.46 5.26
N HIS A 350 3.83 -8.11 4.20
CA HIS A 350 3.13 -7.41 3.14
C HIS A 350 1.85 -6.78 3.70
N VAL A 351 1.54 -5.57 3.25
CA VAL A 351 0.42 -4.77 3.75
C VAL A 351 -0.95 -5.30 3.29
N GLY A 352 -1.05 -6.46 2.64
CA GLY A 352 -2.21 -6.80 1.81
C GLY A 352 -2.31 -8.23 1.30
N GLY A 353 -1.24 -8.75 0.69
CA GLY A 353 -1.26 -10.02 -0.04
C GLY A 353 -1.37 -11.23 0.86
N PHE A 354 -2.50 -11.91 0.74
CA PHE A 354 -2.78 -13.22 1.32
C PHE A 354 -2.52 -14.31 0.32
N ILE A 355 -1.92 -15.39 0.81
CA ILE A 355 -1.87 -16.69 0.15
C ILE A 355 -2.84 -17.61 0.86
N LEU A 356 -3.60 -18.37 0.06
CA LEU A 356 -4.53 -19.39 0.52
C LEU A 356 -4.18 -20.71 -0.17
N THR A 357 -4.07 -21.78 0.59
CA THR A 357 -3.77 -23.13 0.10
C THR A 357 -4.80 -24.14 0.59
N GLU A 358 -5.05 -25.19 -0.20
CA GLU A 358 -5.87 -26.34 0.25
C GLU A 358 -5.12 -27.17 1.31
N ARG A 359 -3.81 -27.38 1.09
CA ARG A 359 -2.89 -28.11 2.01
C ARG A 359 -2.20 -27.15 2.99
N PRO A 360 -1.65 -27.64 4.11
CA PRO A 360 -0.91 -26.81 5.05
C PRO A 360 0.25 -26.06 4.38
N LEU A 361 0.39 -24.76 4.67
CA LEU A 361 1.45 -23.90 4.17
C LEU A 361 2.84 -24.45 4.48
N THR A 362 3.01 -25.13 5.61
CA THR A 362 4.29 -25.75 6.01
C THR A 362 4.78 -26.87 5.10
N GLU A 363 3.91 -27.42 4.24
CA GLU A 363 4.32 -28.35 3.18
C GLU A 363 4.98 -27.65 1.99
N THR A 364 4.82 -26.32 1.89
CA THR A 364 5.24 -25.52 0.75
C THR A 364 6.32 -24.50 1.14
N VAL A 365 6.10 -23.75 2.23
CA VAL A 365 6.93 -22.60 2.63
C VAL A 365 7.04 -22.49 4.15
N PRO A 366 8.20 -22.05 4.69
CA PRO A 366 8.29 -21.69 6.10
C PRO A 366 7.29 -20.60 6.50
N ILE A 367 6.67 -20.78 7.67
CA ILE A 367 5.71 -19.83 8.24
C ILE A 367 6.28 -19.18 9.51
N GLY A 368 6.09 -17.87 9.62
CA GLY A 368 6.40 -17.08 10.80
C GLY A 368 5.16 -16.48 11.45
N ASN A 369 5.24 -16.16 12.74
CA ASN A 369 4.19 -15.39 13.41
C ASN A 369 4.28 -13.91 13.00
N GLY A 370 3.13 -13.32 12.65
CA GLY A 370 3.02 -11.90 12.41
C GLY A 370 3.28 -11.06 13.66
N ALA A 371 3.53 -9.77 13.46
CA ALA A 371 3.73 -8.81 14.54
C ALA A 371 2.44 -8.53 15.33
N MET A 372 1.29 -8.64 14.67
CA MET A 372 -0.01 -8.60 15.35
C MET A 372 -0.41 -10.00 15.83
N PRO A 373 -1.14 -10.10 16.95
CA PRO A 373 -1.68 -11.37 17.43
C PRO A 373 -2.43 -12.12 16.34
N ASP A 374 -2.33 -13.44 16.37
CA ASP A 374 -3.10 -14.35 15.50
C ASP A 374 -2.94 -14.13 14.00
N ARG A 375 -1.80 -13.58 13.57
CA ARG A 375 -1.40 -13.51 12.17
C ARG A 375 -0.25 -14.46 11.86
N SER A 376 -0.24 -14.98 10.64
CA SER A 376 0.86 -15.78 10.08
C SER A 376 1.38 -15.11 8.82
N PHE A 377 2.67 -15.22 8.53
CA PHE A 377 3.24 -14.78 7.26
C PHE A 377 4.20 -15.84 6.71
N ILE A 378 4.30 -15.92 5.40
CA ILE A 378 5.26 -16.80 4.70
C ILE A 378 6.53 -16.01 4.42
N GLU A 379 7.68 -16.69 4.35
CA GLU A 379 8.97 -16.00 4.13
C GLU A 379 9.17 -15.49 2.69
N TRP A 380 8.32 -15.92 1.76
CA TRP A 380 8.35 -15.52 0.34
C TRP A 380 7.69 -14.18 0.10
N ASP A 381 8.30 -13.39 -0.77
CA ASP A 381 7.73 -12.12 -1.22
C ASP A 381 6.89 -12.27 -2.49
N LYS A 382 6.46 -11.14 -3.06
CA LYS A 382 5.62 -11.11 -4.25
C LYS A 382 6.31 -11.80 -5.45
N ASP A 383 7.60 -11.59 -5.65
CA ASP A 383 8.27 -12.10 -6.83
C ASP A 383 8.46 -13.62 -6.73
N ASP A 384 8.67 -14.12 -5.52
CA ASP A 384 8.75 -15.56 -5.22
C ASP A 384 7.43 -16.30 -5.51
N ILE A 385 6.30 -15.76 -5.03
CA ILE A 385 4.97 -16.38 -5.25
C ILE A 385 4.54 -16.30 -6.72
N ASP A 386 4.88 -15.21 -7.41
CA ASP A 386 4.58 -15.02 -8.83
C ASP A 386 5.38 -16.05 -9.67
N ALA A 387 6.63 -16.34 -9.28
CA ALA A 387 7.46 -17.36 -9.93
C ALA A 387 6.91 -18.79 -9.76
N LEU A 388 6.23 -19.06 -8.64
CA LEU A 388 5.59 -20.35 -8.35
C LEU A 388 4.14 -20.43 -8.85
N GLY A 389 3.62 -19.37 -9.47
CA GLY A 389 2.24 -19.34 -9.98
C GLY A 389 1.17 -19.39 -8.88
N ILE A 390 1.52 -18.95 -7.67
CA ILE A 390 0.62 -18.94 -6.52
C ILE A 390 -0.31 -17.73 -6.65
N LEU A 391 -1.62 -17.97 -6.50
CA LEU A 391 -2.62 -16.91 -6.50
C LEU A 391 -2.57 -16.14 -5.17
N LYS A 392 -2.51 -14.82 -5.25
CA LYS A 392 -2.60 -13.93 -4.09
C LYS A 392 -3.92 -13.18 -4.07
N VAL A 393 -4.38 -12.85 -2.87
CA VAL A 393 -5.54 -11.99 -2.62
C VAL A 393 -5.06 -10.74 -1.90
N ASP A 394 -5.18 -9.57 -2.52
CA ASP A 394 -4.74 -8.31 -1.90
C ASP A 394 -5.90 -7.67 -1.11
N ILE A 395 -5.85 -7.85 0.22
CA ILE A 395 -6.75 -7.21 1.18
C ILE A 395 -6.14 -5.87 1.58
N LEU A 396 -6.54 -4.79 0.91
CA LEU A 396 -5.92 -3.47 1.06
C LEU A 396 -6.72 -2.59 2.01
N ALA A 397 -6.08 -1.54 2.52
CA ALA A 397 -6.71 -0.57 3.41
C ALA A 397 -6.70 0.81 2.77
N LEU A 398 -7.85 1.48 2.78
CA LEU A 398 -7.98 2.85 2.29
C LEU A 398 -8.65 3.73 3.34
N GLY A 399 -7.91 4.71 3.87
CA GLY A 399 -8.41 5.63 4.90
C GLY A 399 -9.61 6.46 4.44
N MET A 400 -9.72 6.74 3.14
CA MET A 400 -10.88 7.45 2.59
C MET A 400 -12.18 6.66 2.75
N LEU A 401 -12.16 5.33 2.67
CA LEU A 401 -13.36 4.52 2.89
C LEU A 401 -13.85 4.65 4.34
N THR A 402 -12.92 4.65 5.32
CA THR A 402 -13.24 4.94 6.72
C THR A 402 -13.88 6.31 6.87
N CYS A 403 -13.30 7.34 6.24
CA CYS A 403 -13.81 8.70 6.30
C CYS A 403 -15.21 8.83 5.67
N ILE A 404 -15.43 8.21 4.50
CA ILE A 404 -16.75 8.19 3.85
C ILE A 404 -17.78 7.49 4.74
N ARG A 405 -17.46 6.33 5.32
CA ARG A 405 -18.36 5.62 6.24
C ARG A 405 -18.72 6.49 7.44
N LYS A 406 -17.73 7.09 8.11
CA LYS A 406 -17.97 8.00 9.25
C LYS A 406 -18.83 9.22 8.85
N ALA A 407 -18.64 9.75 7.64
CA ALA A 407 -19.46 10.83 7.13
C ALA A 407 -20.91 10.37 6.89
N PHE A 408 -21.12 9.20 6.28
CA PHE A 408 -22.46 8.63 6.11
C PHE A 408 -23.15 8.36 7.45
N ASP A 409 -22.42 7.86 8.46
CA ASP A 409 -22.97 7.65 9.81
C ASP A 409 -23.46 8.97 10.43
N LEU A 410 -22.65 10.04 10.32
CA LEU A 410 -23.03 11.38 10.79
C LEU A 410 -24.22 11.95 10.00
N VAL A 411 -24.26 11.72 8.68
CA VAL A 411 -25.37 12.16 7.84
C VAL A 411 -26.66 11.43 8.22
N ALA A 412 -26.60 10.12 8.44
CA ALA A 412 -27.74 9.33 8.89
C ALA A 412 -28.25 9.79 10.26
N ALA A 413 -27.34 10.05 11.20
CA ALA A 413 -27.69 10.45 12.57
C ALA A 413 -28.33 11.85 12.65
N HIS A 414 -27.88 12.81 11.83
CA HIS A 414 -28.29 14.23 11.95
C HIS A 414 -29.21 14.73 10.84
N HIS A 415 -29.19 14.09 9.68
CA HIS A 415 -30.03 14.46 8.53
C HIS A 415 -31.04 13.37 8.15
N GLY A 416 -31.01 12.20 8.78
CA GLY A 416 -31.98 11.12 8.55
C GLY A 416 -31.84 10.40 7.20
N HIS A 417 -30.76 10.68 6.45
CA HIS A 417 -30.50 10.07 5.15
C HIS A 417 -29.38 9.02 5.28
N ARG A 418 -29.65 7.79 4.81
CA ARG A 418 -28.64 6.74 4.71
C ARG A 418 -28.14 6.67 3.28
N TYR A 419 -26.82 6.71 3.13
CA TYR A 419 -26.15 6.57 1.84
C TYR A 419 -25.11 5.45 1.92
N ASP A 420 -24.87 4.82 0.78
CA ASP A 420 -23.70 4.02 0.48
C ASP A 420 -23.01 4.54 -0.81
N LEU A 421 -21.93 3.89 -1.25
CA LEU A 421 -21.19 4.31 -2.46
C LEU A 421 -22.04 4.27 -3.74
N ALA A 422 -23.07 3.43 -3.81
CA ALA A 422 -23.93 3.26 -4.98
C ALA A 422 -25.17 4.18 -4.94
N THR A 423 -25.66 4.58 -3.76
CA THR A 423 -26.86 5.42 -3.62
C THR A 423 -26.57 6.92 -3.63
N VAL A 424 -25.30 7.34 -3.57
CA VAL A 424 -24.95 8.77 -3.70
C VAL A 424 -25.47 9.29 -5.06
N PRO A 425 -26.19 10.41 -5.11
CA PRO A 425 -26.69 10.99 -6.35
C PRO A 425 -25.55 11.22 -7.35
N GLN A 426 -25.68 10.69 -8.56
CA GLN A 426 -24.68 10.83 -9.62
C GLN A 426 -24.87 12.12 -10.42
N GLU A 427 -23.80 12.59 -11.04
CA GLU A 427 -23.80 13.73 -11.97
C GLU A 427 -24.34 15.07 -11.41
N ASP A 428 -24.27 15.28 -10.09
CA ASP A 428 -24.64 16.54 -9.42
C ASP A 428 -23.80 17.77 -9.92
N PRO A 429 -24.43 18.77 -10.56
CA PRO A 429 -23.73 19.95 -11.07
C PRO A 429 -23.05 20.80 -10.00
N LEU A 430 -23.59 20.82 -8.76
CA LEU A 430 -23.04 21.64 -7.68
C LEU A 430 -21.71 21.10 -7.17
N THR A 431 -21.57 19.78 -7.13
CA THR A 431 -20.31 19.08 -6.80
C THR A 431 -19.23 19.42 -7.83
N TYR A 432 -19.55 19.32 -9.12
CA TYR A 432 -18.63 19.71 -10.19
C TYR A 432 -18.28 21.19 -10.19
N ALA A 433 -19.23 22.07 -9.89
CA ALA A 433 -18.98 23.50 -9.77
C ALA A 433 -18.03 23.81 -8.61
N MET A 434 -18.12 23.09 -7.48
CA MET A 434 -17.17 23.21 -6.37
C MET A 434 -15.77 22.77 -6.78
N LEU A 435 -15.65 21.58 -7.37
CA LEU A 435 -14.37 21.07 -7.87
C LEU A 435 -13.76 22.02 -8.90
N SER A 436 -14.55 22.57 -9.82
CA SER A 436 -14.10 23.55 -10.81
C SER A 436 -13.53 24.85 -10.23
N ARG A 437 -13.76 25.15 -8.94
CA ARG A 437 -13.12 26.28 -8.25
C ARG A 437 -11.79 25.90 -7.58
N GLY A 438 -11.37 24.64 -7.66
CA GLY A 438 -10.21 24.10 -6.95
C GLY A 438 -10.49 23.85 -5.46
N ASP A 439 -11.76 23.83 -5.06
CA ASP A 439 -12.18 23.61 -3.67
C ASP A 439 -12.25 22.11 -3.37
N SER A 440 -11.07 21.54 -3.08
CA SER A 440 -10.89 20.09 -2.93
C SER A 440 -10.05 19.68 -1.72
N ILE A 441 -9.85 20.55 -0.72
CA ILE A 441 -9.20 20.17 0.55
C ILE A 441 -9.93 18.96 1.14
N GLY A 442 -9.19 17.89 1.44
CA GLY A 442 -9.70 16.64 1.99
C GLY A 442 -10.37 15.70 0.98
N VAL A 443 -10.61 16.15 -0.27
CA VAL A 443 -11.22 15.32 -1.32
C VAL A 443 -10.19 14.33 -1.86
N PHE A 444 -10.57 13.06 -1.94
CA PHE A 444 -9.67 11.97 -2.32
C PHE A 444 -8.97 12.23 -3.66
N GLN A 445 -7.66 11.94 -3.75
CA GLN A 445 -6.78 12.07 -4.94
C GLN A 445 -6.62 13.48 -5.55
N VAL A 446 -7.57 14.39 -5.38
CA VAL A 446 -7.58 15.72 -6.03
C VAL A 446 -7.31 16.89 -5.08
N GLU A 447 -6.79 16.61 -3.87
CA GLU A 447 -6.48 17.62 -2.85
C GLU A 447 -5.04 18.20 -2.92
N SER A 448 -4.14 17.58 -3.69
CA SER A 448 -2.76 18.08 -3.79
C SER A 448 -2.72 19.44 -4.49
N ARG A 449 -1.71 20.28 -4.21
CA ARG A 449 -1.58 21.61 -4.86
C ARG A 449 -1.61 21.55 -6.39
N ALA A 450 -0.99 20.52 -6.98
CA ALA A 450 -0.98 20.35 -8.43
C ALA A 450 -2.38 20.03 -8.98
N GLN A 451 -3.12 19.16 -8.28
CA GLN A 451 -4.51 18.81 -8.62
C GLN A 451 -5.47 19.99 -8.40
N MET A 452 -5.39 20.68 -7.25
CA MET A 452 -6.17 21.88 -6.98
C MET A 452 -5.98 22.97 -8.04
N ASN A 453 -4.78 23.13 -8.58
CA ASN A 453 -4.49 24.08 -9.66
C ASN A 453 -4.95 23.58 -11.05
N MET A 454 -5.10 22.26 -11.21
CA MET A 454 -5.57 21.64 -12.45
C MET A 454 -7.09 21.74 -12.58
N LEU A 455 -7.83 21.51 -11.50
CA LEU A 455 -9.29 21.53 -11.47
C LEU A 455 -9.94 22.78 -12.13
N PRO A 456 -9.51 24.04 -11.87
CA PRO A 456 -10.07 25.23 -12.54
C PRO A 456 -9.76 25.33 -14.04
N ARG A 457 -8.73 24.62 -14.50
CA ARG A 457 -8.34 24.53 -15.91
C ARG A 457 -9.11 23.43 -16.62
N LEU A 458 -9.29 22.28 -15.96
CA LEU A 458 -10.07 21.15 -16.47
C LEU A 458 -11.57 21.46 -16.52
N ARG A 459 -12.10 22.11 -15.48
CA ARG A 459 -13.52 22.41 -15.26
C ARG A 459 -14.38 21.15 -15.43
N PRO A 460 -14.27 20.16 -14.52
CA PRO A 460 -15.05 18.94 -14.62
C PRO A 460 -16.55 19.24 -14.63
N HIS A 461 -17.31 18.50 -15.44
CA HIS A 461 -18.78 18.60 -15.55
C HIS A 461 -19.46 17.23 -15.74
N THR A 462 -18.68 16.16 -15.89
CA THR A 462 -19.15 14.79 -15.96
C THR A 462 -18.25 13.88 -15.14
N PHE A 463 -18.73 12.69 -14.79
CA PHE A 463 -17.92 11.74 -14.01
C PHE A 463 -16.60 11.39 -14.72
N TYR A 464 -16.64 11.28 -16.04
CA TYR A 464 -15.46 10.95 -16.84
C TYR A 464 -14.35 11.99 -16.76
N ASP A 465 -14.68 13.25 -16.48
CA ASP A 465 -13.66 14.28 -16.28
C ASP A 465 -12.84 14.02 -15.01
N LEU A 466 -13.45 13.44 -13.97
CA LEU A 466 -12.73 13.02 -12.75
C LEU A 466 -11.81 11.83 -13.03
N VAL A 467 -12.22 10.92 -13.91
CA VAL A 467 -11.36 9.82 -14.39
C VAL A 467 -10.10 10.37 -15.03
N ILE A 468 -10.24 11.43 -15.85
CA ILE A 468 -9.11 12.12 -16.47
C ILE A 468 -8.27 12.86 -15.43
N GLU A 469 -8.87 13.58 -14.48
CA GLU A 469 -8.17 14.35 -13.45
C GLU A 469 -7.24 13.46 -12.60
N VAL A 470 -7.71 12.27 -12.22
CA VAL A 470 -6.92 11.29 -11.46
C VAL A 470 -5.70 10.78 -12.26
N ALA A 471 -5.80 10.75 -13.59
CA ALA A 471 -4.76 10.23 -14.47
C ALA A 471 -3.78 11.30 -14.96
N ILE A 472 -4.24 12.53 -15.21
CA ILE A 472 -3.50 13.53 -16.00
C ILE A 472 -2.39 14.25 -15.22
N VAL A 473 -2.53 14.44 -13.91
CA VAL A 473 -1.53 15.15 -13.09
C VAL A 473 -0.47 14.17 -12.58
N ARG A 474 0.37 13.67 -13.49
CA ARG A 474 1.41 12.67 -13.21
C ARG A 474 2.68 12.93 -14.05
N PRO A 475 3.85 12.43 -13.62
CA PRO A 475 5.10 12.62 -14.37
C PRO A 475 5.01 12.16 -15.83
N GLY A 476 4.38 11.02 -16.12
CA GLY A 476 4.23 10.49 -17.49
C GLY A 476 3.50 11.43 -18.44
N PRO A 477 2.24 11.80 -18.17
CA PRO A 477 1.51 12.77 -18.98
C PRO A 477 2.20 14.14 -19.10
N ILE A 478 2.93 14.58 -18.07
CA ILE A 478 3.69 15.83 -18.10
C ILE A 478 4.90 15.71 -19.04
N GLN A 479 5.65 14.60 -18.94
CA GLN A 479 6.82 14.33 -19.78
C GLN A 479 6.44 14.03 -21.24
N GLY A 480 5.30 13.38 -21.46
CA GLY A 480 4.75 13.04 -22.78
C GLY A 480 3.97 14.19 -23.45
N ASP A 481 4.03 15.41 -22.92
CA ASP A 481 3.32 16.61 -23.39
C ASP A 481 1.82 16.38 -23.66
N MET A 482 1.14 15.61 -22.79
CA MET A 482 -0.28 15.27 -22.95
C MET A 482 -1.20 16.31 -22.32
N VAL A 483 -0.76 16.94 -21.23
CA VAL A 483 -1.59 17.82 -20.39
C VAL A 483 -2.02 19.08 -21.14
N HIS A 484 -1.08 19.77 -21.80
CA HIS A 484 -1.35 21.04 -22.46
C HIS A 484 -2.26 20.89 -23.69
N PRO A 485 -2.04 19.95 -24.63
CA PRO A 485 -2.95 19.72 -25.75
C PRO A 485 -4.37 19.38 -25.28
N TYR A 486 -4.51 18.51 -24.28
CA TYR A 486 -5.83 18.15 -23.77
C TYR A 486 -6.57 19.38 -23.22
N LEU A 487 -5.92 20.20 -22.40
CA LEU A 487 -6.51 21.41 -21.83
C LEU A 487 -6.88 22.48 -22.88
N ARG A 488 -6.05 22.68 -23.91
CA ARG A 488 -6.36 23.64 -24.99
C ARG A 488 -7.59 23.19 -25.78
N ARG A 489 -7.69 21.89 -26.08
CA ARG A 489 -8.87 21.32 -26.74
C ARG A 489 -10.12 21.40 -25.88
N ARG A 490 -9.98 21.07 -24.60
CA ARG A 490 -11.05 21.15 -23.61
C ARG A 490 -11.60 22.56 -23.42
N SER A 491 -10.72 23.56 -23.46
CA SER A 491 -11.08 24.98 -23.35
C SER A 491 -11.50 25.63 -24.68
N GLY A 492 -11.52 24.87 -25.77
CA GLY A 492 -11.86 25.36 -27.12
C GLY A 492 -10.79 26.25 -27.76
N GLN A 493 -9.59 26.34 -27.19
CA GLN A 493 -8.44 27.08 -27.75
C GLN A 493 -7.81 26.37 -28.95
N GLU A 494 -7.99 25.05 -29.05
CA GLU A 494 -7.50 24.19 -30.14
C GLU A 494 -8.65 23.31 -30.63
N ALA A 495 -8.85 23.20 -31.94
CA ALA A 495 -9.88 22.31 -32.49
C ALA A 495 -9.51 20.83 -32.23
N VAL A 496 -10.48 20.01 -31.87
CA VAL A 496 -10.26 18.56 -31.71
C VAL A 496 -10.04 17.94 -33.09
N ALA A 497 -8.84 17.43 -33.32
CA ALA A 497 -8.48 16.72 -34.54
C ALA A 497 -8.14 15.26 -34.22
N PHE A 498 -8.67 14.35 -35.04
CA PHE A 498 -8.33 12.93 -35.01
C PHE A 498 -7.61 12.61 -36.31
N PRO A 499 -6.32 12.23 -36.27
CA PRO A 499 -5.63 11.75 -37.46
C PRO A 499 -6.35 10.53 -38.04
N ALA A 500 -6.49 10.48 -39.36
CA ALA A 500 -7.19 9.42 -40.07
C ALA A 500 -6.20 8.64 -40.95
N PRO A 501 -6.37 7.32 -41.08
CA PRO A 501 -5.65 6.54 -42.08
C PRO A 501 -6.14 6.87 -43.50
N ALA A 502 -5.36 6.51 -44.51
CA ALA A 502 -5.78 6.60 -45.90
C ALA A 502 -6.85 5.54 -46.23
N PRO A 503 -7.73 5.76 -47.22
CA PRO A 503 -8.65 4.73 -47.72
C PRO A 503 -7.88 3.45 -48.12
N PRO A 504 -8.42 2.23 -47.87
CA PRO A 504 -9.81 1.89 -47.55
C PRO A 504 -10.13 1.82 -46.04
N HIS A 505 -9.24 2.27 -45.16
CA HIS A 505 -9.43 2.15 -43.72
C HIS A 505 -10.49 3.14 -43.18
N PRO A 506 -11.20 2.81 -42.08
CA PRO A 506 -12.18 3.70 -41.48
C PRO A 506 -11.53 5.02 -41.00
N PRO A 507 -11.98 6.20 -41.49
CA PRO A 507 -11.37 7.48 -41.13
C PRO A 507 -11.58 7.86 -39.65
N ASP A 508 -12.51 7.20 -38.97
CA ASP A 508 -12.91 7.44 -37.60
C ASP A 508 -12.35 6.42 -36.59
N GLU A 509 -11.45 5.51 -37.00
CA GLU A 509 -10.92 4.48 -36.09
C GLU A 509 -10.29 5.07 -34.81
N LEU A 510 -9.49 6.14 -34.94
CA LEU A 510 -8.91 6.80 -33.77
C LEU A 510 -9.93 7.61 -32.96
N LYS A 511 -11.04 8.02 -33.57
CA LYS A 511 -12.12 8.72 -32.85
C LYS A 511 -12.82 7.76 -31.88
N ALA A 512 -12.95 6.49 -32.24
CA ALA A 512 -13.51 5.46 -31.35
C ALA A 512 -12.62 5.20 -30.11
N ILE A 513 -11.31 5.43 -30.21
CA ILE A 513 -10.34 5.24 -29.12
C ILE A 513 -10.15 6.51 -28.28
N LEU A 514 -9.94 7.65 -28.95
CA LEU A 514 -9.49 8.90 -28.34
C LEU A 514 -10.60 9.95 -28.20
N GLY A 515 -11.83 9.65 -28.64
CA GLY A 515 -12.94 10.60 -28.64
C GLY A 515 -13.20 11.21 -27.27
N ARG A 516 -13.23 10.37 -26.23
CA ARG A 516 -13.49 10.78 -24.84
C ARG A 516 -12.34 11.59 -24.23
N THR A 517 -11.14 11.49 -24.78
CA THR A 517 -9.95 12.23 -24.35
C THR A 517 -9.51 13.29 -25.36
N LEU A 518 -10.45 13.74 -26.21
CA LEU A 518 -10.25 14.84 -27.16
C LEU A 518 -9.03 14.65 -28.07
N GLY A 519 -8.79 13.42 -28.53
CA GLY A 519 -7.68 13.10 -29.44
C GLY A 519 -6.30 13.04 -28.77
N VAL A 520 -6.23 12.97 -27.45
CA VAL A 520 -4.98 12.81 -26.69
C VAL A 520 -5.00 11.46 -25.99
N PRO A 521 -4.02 10.57 -26.18
CA PRO A 521 -3.95 9.32 -25.42
C PRO A 521 -3.52 9.66 -24.00
N ILE A 522 -4.41 9.45 -23.02
CA ILE A 522 -4.16 9.70 -21.58
C ILE A 522 -3.97 8.38 -20.83
N PHE A 523 -4.65 7.32 -21.29
CA PHE A 523 -4.66 6.02 -20.62
C PHE A 523 -3.81 4.99 -21.36
N GLN A 524 -3.30 4.02 -20.61
CA GLN A 524 -2.56 2.90 -21.18
C GLN A 524 -3.41 2.04 -22.14
N GLU A 525 -4.69 1.84 -21.84
CA GLU A 525 -5.64 1.11 -22.69
C GLU A 525 -5.78 1.77 -24.07
N GLN A 526 -5.81 3.11 -24.12
CA GLN A 526 -5.86 3.85 -25.37
C GLN A 526 -4.58 3.66 -26.17
N ALA A 527 -3.42 3.75 -25.51
CA ALA A 527 -2.12 3.47 -26.11
C ALA A 527 -2.03 2.05 -26.71
N MET A 528 -2.49 1.04 -25.96
CA MET A 528 -2.55 -0.34 -26.43
C MET A 528 -3.50 -0.50 -27.63
N ARG A 529 -4.68 0.13 -27.59
CA ARG A 529 -5.63 0.11 -28.70
C ARG A 529 -5.09 0.79 -29.95
N ILE A 530 -4.31 1.87 -29.82
CA ILE A 530 -3.61 2.47 -30.98
C ILE A 530 -2.62 1.46 -31.58
N ALA A 531 -1.84 0.74 -30.76
CA ALA A 531 -0.91 -0.26 -31.27
C ALA A 531 -1.62 -1.43 -31.98
N ILE A 532 -2.73 -1.91 -31.43
CA ILE A 532 -3.51 -3.03 -32.00
C ILE A 532 -4.29 -2.59 -33.24
N GLU A 533 -5.05 -1.51 -33.14
CA GLU A 533 -5.99 -1.07 -34.19
C GLU A 533 -5.30 -0.26 -35.27
N ALA A 534 -4.43 0.70 -34.94
CA ALA A 534 -3.79 1.60 -35.92
C ALA A 534 -2.45 1.07 -36.45
N ALA A 535 -1.70 0.33 -35.62
CA ALA A 535 -0.43 -0.29 -36.03
C ALA A 535 -0.55 -1.80 -36.31
N GLU A 536 -1.73 -2.41 -36.21
CA GLU A 536 -1.99 -3.83 -36.50
C GLU A 536 -1.02 -4.76 -35.75
N PHE A 537 -0.74 -4.46 -34.49
CA PHE A 537 0.04 -5.37 -33.65
C PHE A 537 -0.76 -6.63 -33.38
N THR A 538 -0.14 -7.78 -33.60
CA THR A 538 -0.67 -9.08 -33.15
C THR A 538 -0.74 -9.14 -31.62
N PRO A 539 -1.54 -10.03 -31.02
CA PRO A 539 -1.58 -10.20 -29.56
C PRO A 539 -0.20 -10.42 -28.92
N ALA A 540 0.68 -11.17 -29.61
CA ALA A 540 2.04 -11.41 -29.18
C ALA A 540 2.90 -10.13 -29.19
N GLU A 541 2.81 -9.33 -30.27
CA GLU A 541 3.53 -8.06 -30.40
C GLU A 541 3.04 -7.00 -29.40
N ALA A 542 1.73 -6.94 -29.14
CA ALA A 542 1.16 -6.06 -28.13
C ALA A 542 1.62 -6.42 -26.71
N ASN A 543 1.73 -7.72 -26.40
CA ASN A 543 2.30 -8.19 -25.13
C ASN A 543 3.80 -7.88 -25.04
N GLU A 544 4.55 -7.98 -26.15
CA GLU A 544 5.96 -7.61 -26.18
C GLU A 544 6.16 -6.10 -25.95
N LEU A 545 5.32 -5.26 -26.56
CA LEU A 545 5.30 -3.82 -26.31
C LEU A 545 5.05 -3.51 -24.83
N ARG A 546 4.05 -4.16 -24.21
CA ARG A 546 3.77 -4.05 -22.77
C ARG A 546 4.98 -4.45 -21.91
N LYS A 547 5.65 -5.56 -22.22
CA LYS A 547 6.81 -6.04 -21.46
C LYS A 547 7.98 -5.07 -21.58
N ALA A 548 8.28 -4.60 -22.79
CA ALA A 548 9.33 -3.62 -23.04
C ALA A 548 9.07 -2.29 -22.29
N MET A 549 7.80 -1.91 -22.14
CA MET A 549 7.40 -0.75 -21.35
C MET A 549 7.65 -0.93 -19.83
N ALA A 550 7.47 -2.15 -19.29
CA ALA A 550 7.67 -2.43 -17.86
C ALA A 550 9.15 -2.55 -17.47
N THR A 551 10.01 -3.05 -18.36
CA THR A 551 11.45 -3.23 -18.12
C THR A 551 12.25 -2.17 -18.86
N PHE A 552 12.35 -0.97 -18.30
CA PHE A 552 13.06 0.18 -18.90
C PHE A 552 14.60 -0.01 -19.06
N ARG A 553 15.12 -1.24 -19.00
CA ARG A 553 16.56 -1.57 -18.98
C ARG A 553 17.08 -2.11 -20.32
N SER A 554 16.24 -2.54 -21.26
CA SER A 554 16.67 -3.11 -22.55
C SER A 554 16.54 -2.11 -23.70
N LYS A 555 17.44 -1.12 -23.77
CA LYS A 555 17.48 -0.08 -24.84
C LYS A 555 17.37 -0.64 -26.28
N GLY A 556 17.78 -1.88 -26.53
CA GLY A 556 17.71 -2.52 -27.84
C GLY A 556 16.30 -2.98 -28.29
N GLN A 557 15.41 -3.36 -27.37
CA GLN A 557 14.06 -3.86 -27.73
C GLN A 557 13.09 -2.74 -28.11
N ILE A 558 13.17 -1.60 -27.43
CA ILE A 558 12.27 -0.45 -27.62
C ILE A 558 12.42 0.14 -29.03
N GLY A 559 13.64 0.29 -29.54
CA GLY A 559 13.88 0.85 -30.87
C GLY A 559 13.31 -0.01 -32.01
N ARG A 560 13.25 -1.35 -31.82
CA ARG A 560 12.64 -2.26 -32.80
C ARG A 560 11.12 -2.07 -32.85
N LEU A 561 10.48 -2.01 -31.69
CA LEU A 561 9.03 -1.80 -31.57
C LEU A 561 8.61 -0.43 -32.09
N GLU A 562 9.44 0.60 -31.89
CA GLU A 562 9.26 1.94 -32.46
C GLU A 562 9.18 1.90 -33.98
N GLY A 563 10.19 1.31 -34.63
CA GLY A 563 10.23 1.20 -36.08
C GLY A 563 9.05 0.42 -36.64
N MET A 564 8.62 -0.63 -35.94
CA MET A 564 7.44 -1.40 -36.33
C MET A 564 6.15 -0.58 -36.25
N MET A 565 5.90 0.05 -35.10
CA MET A 565 4.66 0.81 -34.88
C MET A 565 4.57 2.01 -35.83
N VAL A 566 5.61 2.85 -35.87
CA VAL A 566 5.64 4.04 -36.73
C VAL A 566 5.56 3.63 -38.20
N GLY A 567 6.33 2.62 -38.63
CA GLY A 567 6.33 2.16 -40.01
C GLY A 567 5.00 1.54 -40.46
N ARG A 568 4.27 0.84 -39.57
CA ARG A 568 2.93 0.30 -39.90
C ARG A 568 1.89 1.42 -39.98
N MET A 569 1.88 2.37 -39.04
CA MET A 569 0.97 3.51 -39.09
C MET A 569 1.19 4.37 -40.34
N VAL A 570 2.45 4.71 -40.67
CA VAL A 570 2.75 5.50 -41.87
C VAL A 570 2.31 4.78 -43.15
N ARG A 571 2.52 3.45 -43.26
CA ARG A 571 2.02 2.66 -44.40
C ARG A 571 0.51 2.69 -44.56
N ARG A 572 -0.22 2.86 -43.46
CA ARG A 572 -1.68 3.01 -43.45
C ARG A 572 -2.15 4.44 -43.69
N GLY A 573 -1.23 5.38 -43.89
CA GLY A 573 -1.53 6.78 -44.24
C GLY A 573 -1.56 7.76 -43.06
N TYR A 574 -1.09 7.35 -41.88
CA TYR A 574 -0.92 8.28 -40.76
C TYR A 574 0.28 9.21 -40.97
N ASP A 575 0.17 10.45 -40.47
CA ASP A 575 1.28 11.39 -40.38
C ASP A 575 2.43 10.79 -39.54
N GLU A 576 3.66 10.83 -40.06
CA GLU A 576 4.83 10.27 -39.39
C GLU A 576 5.10 10.99 -38.06
N GLY A 577 4.90 12.31 -38.02
CA GLY A 577 5.03 13.10 -36.80
C GLY A 577 4.06 12.63 -35.72
N PHE A 578 2.80 12.37 -36.09
CA PHE A 578 1.79 11.82 -35.19
C PHE A 578 2.14 10.41 -34.71
N ALA A 579 2.57 9.52 -35.60
CA ALA A 579 2.94 8.15 -35.24
C ALA A 579 4.12 8.12 -34.26
N LYS A 580 5.15 8.96 -34.48
CA LYS A 580 6.27 9.14 -33.53
C LYS A 580 5.79 9.67 -32.18
N ARG A 581 4.95 10.71 -32.17
CA ARG A 581 4.36 11.24 -30.92
C ARG A 581 3.57 10.18 -30.16
N CYS A 582 2.77 9.36 -30.84
CA CYS A 582 2.04 8.26 -30.20
C CYS A 582 3.01 7.27 -29.54
N PHE A 583 4.11 6.92 -30.22
CA PHE A 583 5.10 6.01 -29.65
C PHE A 583 5.87 6.65 -28.48
N ASP A 584 6.25 7.91 -28.56
CA ASP A 584 6.88 8.65 -27.44
C ASP A 584 5.94 8.76 -26.22
N GLN A 585 4.65 8.97 -26.46
CA GLN A 585 3.60 8.94 -25.44
C GLN A 585 3.49 7.54 -24.81
N ILE A 586 3.58 6.48 -25.61
CA ILE A 586 3.67 5.09 -25.13
C ILE A 586 4.92 4.85 -24.30
N LYS A 587 6.09 5.37 -24.68
CA LYS A 587 7.31 5.29 -23.85
C LYS A 587 7.06 5.90 -22.46
N GLY A 588 6.46 7.09 -22.40
CA GLY A 588 6.10 7.76 -21.15
C GLY A 588 5.12 6.96 -20.27
N PHE A 589 4.29 6.12 -20.90
CA PHE A 589 3.37 5.22 -20.19
C PHE A 589 4.02 4.00 -19.55
N GLY A 590 5.22 3.61 -19.98
CA GLY A 590 5.94 2.48 -19.38
C GLY A 590 6.40 2.75 -17.95
N GLU A 591 6.73 4.00 -17.64
CA GLU A 591 7.13 4.39 -16.29
C GLU A 591 5.96 4.90 -15.43
N TYR A 592 4.96 5.56 -16.04
CA TYR A 592 3.93 6.31 -15.30
C TYR A 592 2.51 6.22 -15.86
N GLY A 593 2.27 5.33 -16.82
CA GLY A 593 0.95 5.20 -17.42
C GLY A 593 -0.08 4.69 -16.44
N PHE A 594 -1.29 5.21 -16.57
CA PHE A 594 -2.36 4.91 -15.63
C PHE A 594 -3.50 4.16 -16.34
N PRO A 595 -3.96 3.02 -15.79
CA PRO A 595 -5.10 2.30 -16.34
C PRO A 595 -6.38 3.13 -16.23
N GLU A 596 -7.18 3.21 -17.30
CA GLU A 596 -8.50 3.89 -17.30
C GLU A 596 -9.43 3.27 -16.26
N SER A 597 -9.49 1.94 -16.23
CA SER A 597 -10.29 1.14 -15.29
C SER A 597 -9.98 1.42 -13.81
N HIS A 598 -8.69 1.53 -13.49
CA HIS A 598 -8.24 1.88 -12.15
C HIS A 598 -8.50 3.36 -11.82
N ALA A 599 -8.37 4.26 -12.81
CA ALA A 599 -8.76 5.67 -12.67
C ALA A 599 -10.26 5.84 -12.43
N ALA A 600 -11.09 5.09 -13.13
CA ALA A 600 -12.54 5.10 -12.96
C ALA A 600 -12.94 4.63 -11.56
N SER A 601 -12.26 3.60 -11.05
CA SER A 601 -12.48 3.14 -9.67
C SER A 601 -12.16 4.25 -8.65
N PHE A 602 -11.01 4.92 -8.76
CA PHE A 602 -10.68 6.03 -7.85
C PHE A 602 -11.56 7.26 -8.03
N ALA A 603 -11.99 7.57 -9.25
CA ALA A 603 -12.88 8.69 -9.55
C ALA A 603 -14.22 8.58 -8.81
N LEU A 604 -14.71 7.37 -8.52
CA LEU A 604 -15.90 7.19 -7.68
C LEU A 604 -15.70 7.75 -6.27
N LEU A 605 -14.54 7.48 -5.65
CA LEU A 605 -14.24 8.00 -4.31
C LEU A 605 -13.95 9.51 -4.33
N VAL A 606 -13.35 10.01 -5.43
CA VAL A 606 -13.22 11.46 -5.67
C VAL A 606 -14.61 12.10 -5.66
N TYR A 607 -15.54 11.53 -6.45
CA TYR A 607 -16.90 12.04 -6.58
C TYR A 607 -17.65 11.99 -5.25
N VAL A 608 -17.68 10.84 -4.57
CA VAL A 608 -18.38 10.68 -3.28
C VAL A 608 -17.83 11.61 -2.21
N SER A 609 -16.50 11.73 -2.09
CA SER A 609 -15.89 12.64 -1.11
C SER A 609 -16.15 14.11 -1.45
N ALA A 610 -16.13 14.49 -2.73
CA ALA A 610 -16.49 15.83 -3.17
C ALA A 610 -17.98 16.15 -2.94
N TRP A 611 -18.87 15.19 -3.18
CA TRP A 611 -20.30 15.33 -2.94
C TRP A 611 -20.60 15.51 -1.46
N LEU A 612 -19.97 14.70 -0.59
CA LEU A 612 -20.05 14.86 0.86
C LEU A 612 -19.53 16.22 1.30
N LYS A 613 -18.39 16.67 0.79
CA LYS A 613 -17.86 18.01 1.08
C LYS A 613 -18.84 19.11 0.67
N ARG A 614 -19.46 18.98 -0.52
CA ARG A 614 -20.37 19.98 -1.06
C ARG A 614 -21.68 20.09 -0.28
N HIS A 615 -22.30 18.95 0.02
CA HIS A 615 -23.65 18.90 0.58
C HIS A 615 -23.69 18.75 2.11
N PHE A 616 -22.65 18.15 2.69
CA PHE A 616 -22.52 17.90 4.12
C PHE A 616 -21.13 18.28 4.65
N PRO A 617 -20.68 19.54 4.49
CA PRO A 617 -19.32 19.97 4.86
C PRO A 617 -18.99 19.71 6.34
N ALA A 618 -19.99 19.85 7.23
CA ALA A 618 -19.84 19.57 8.65
C ALA A 618 -19.55 18.08 8.92
N ALA A 619 -20.35 17.17 8.32
CA ALA A 619 -20.17 15.73 8.47
C ALA A 619 -18.85 15.26 7.84
N PHE A 620 -18.54 15.75 6.63
CA PHE A 620 -17.31 15.41 5.93
C PHE A 620 -16.06 15.86 6.70
N GLY A 621 -16.02 17.11 7.16
CA GLY A 621 -14.89 17.64 7.91
C GLY A 621 -14.72 16.96 9.28
N ALA A 622 -15.81 16.67 10.00
CA ALA A 622 -15.77 15.88 11.22
C ALA A 622 -15.22 14.46 10.98
N ALA A 623 -15.70 13.78 9.94
CA ALA A 623 -15.23 12.45 9.56
C ALA A 623 -13.75 12.44 9.15
N LEU A 624 -13.30 13.48 8.44
CA LEU A 624 -11.90 13.63 8.04
C LEU A 624 -10.97 13.84 9.26
N LEU A 625 -11.41 14.62 10.25
CA LEU A 625 -10.70 14.76 11.53
C LEU A 625 -10.64 13.44 12.30
N ASN A 626 -11.74 12.68 12.30
CA ASN A 626 -11.82 11.38 12.98
C ASN A 626 -11.07 10.26 12.24
N SER A 627 -10.58 10.50 11.04
CA SER A 627 -9.85 9.49 10.23
C SER A 627 -8.35 9.79 10.12
N GLN A 628 -7.85 10.78 10.85
CA GLN A 628 -6.42 11.11 10.89
C GLN A 628 -5.59 10.01 11.58
N PRO A 629 -4.34 9.76 11.13
CA PRO A 629 -3.60 10.51 10.11
C PRO A 629 -3.96 10.10 8.66
N MET A 630 -4.41 11.07 7.85
CA MET A 630 -4.62 10.88 6.40
C MET A 630 -4.70 12.22 5.64
N GLY A 631 -4.51 12.18 4.32
CA GLY A 631 -4.57 13.36 3.46
C GLY A 631 -3.34 14.28 3.58
N PHE A 632 -3.39 15.44 2.90
CA PHE A 632 -2.26 16.37 2.82
C PHE A 632 -2.31 17.50 3.85
N TYR A 633 -3.46 17.69 4.50
CA TYR A 633 -3.76 18.89 5.30
C TYR A 633 -3.82 18.57 6.78
N ALA A 634 -3.21 19.45 7.59
CA ALA A 634 -3.25 19.33 9.03
C ALA A 634 -4.66 19.58 9.58
N PRO A 635 -5.03 19.04 10.76
CA PRO A 635 -6.34 19.26 11.38
C PRO A 635 -6.80 20.72 11.43
N ALA A 636 -5.89 21.66 11.72
CA ALA A 636 -6.21 23.09 11.76
C ALA A 636 -6.66 23.65 10.39
N GLN A 637 -6.10 23.14 9.29
CA GLN A 637 -6.50 23.54 7.93
C GLN A 637 -7.87 22.97 7.57
N ILE A 638 -8.18 21.74 8.01
CA ILE A 638 -9.51 21.13 7.85
C ILE A 638 -10.57 21.94 8.62
N VAL A 639 -10.26 22.34 9.86
CA VAL A 639 -11.15 23.20 10.66
C VAL A 639 -11.38 24.55 10.00
N ARG A 640 -10.33 25.13 9.40
CA ARG A 640 -10.45 26.38 8.64
C ARG A 640 -11.33 26.21 7.40
N ASP A 641 -11.13 25.15 6.62
CA ASP A 641 -11.92 24.83 5.43
C ASP A 641 -13.41 24.70 5.79
N MET A 642 -13.75 23.99 6.87
CA MET A 642 -15.13 23.92 7.37
C MET A 642 -15.73 25.31 7.67
N ARG A 643 -14.97 26.19 8.34
CA ARG A 643 -15.42 27.56 8.63
C ARG A 643 -15.63 28.39 7.37
N GLU A 644 -14.75 28.23 6.37
CA GLU A 644 -14.90 28.88 5.06
C GLU A 644 -16.12 28.35 4.30
N HIS A 645 -16.59 27.14 4.61
CA HIS A 645 -17.86 26.57 4.15
C HIS A 645 -19.07 26.93 5.02
N GLY A 646 -18.93 27.87 5.96
CA GLY A 646 -20.02 28.34 6.82
C GLY A 646 -20.37 27.42 7.99
N VAL A 647 -19.53 26.42 8.30
CA VAL A 647 -19.75 25.52 9.43
C VAL A 647 -19.24 26.15 10.73
N GLU A 648 -20.10 26.24 11.74
CA GLU A 648 -19.67 26.60 13.10
C GLU A 648 -18.83 25.44 13.69
N VAL A 649 -17.60 25.72 14.11
CA VAL A 649 -16.72 24.72 14.75
C VAL A 649 -16.42 25.12 16.19
N ARG A 650 -16.96 24.34 17.12
CA ARG A 650 -16.83 24.50 18.56
C ARG A 650 -15.62 23.70 19.08
N ALA A 651 -14.84 24.31 19.98
CA ALA A 651 -13.65 23.71 20.59
C ALA A 651 -13.99 22.43 21.38
N PRO A 652 -13.00 21.59 21.72
CA PRO A 652 -13.22 20.50 22.67
C PRO A 652 -13.74 21.05 24.00
N ASP A 653 -14.62 20.33 24.68
CA ASP A 653 -15.12 20.70 26.00
C ASP A 653 -15.45 19.46 26.83
N VAL A 654 -14.99 19.39 28.09
CA VAL A 654 -15.18 18.21 28.93
C VAL A 654 -16.64 17.82 29.17
N ASN A 655 -17.56 18.79 29.16
CA ASN A 655 -18.98 18.52 29.38
C ASN A 655 -19.75 18.18 28.10
N HIS A 656 -19.17 18.46 26.92
CA HIS A 656 -19.92 18.39 25.66
C HIS A 656 -19.25 17.54 24.57
N SER A 657 -17.93 17.39 24.57
CA SER A 657 -17.19 16.64 23.55
C SER A 657 -17.16 15.15 23.84
N ASP A 658 -17.45 14.35 22.85
CA ASP A 658 -17.15 12.92 22.88
C ASP A 658 -15.68 12.66 22.54
N TRP A 659 -15.30 11.39 22.44
CA TRP A 659 -13.96 11.03 21.98
C TRP A 659 -13.74 11.52 20.55
N ASP A 660 -14.66 11.15 19.65
CA ASP A 660 -14.70 11.59 18.27
C ASP A 660 -15.33 12.98 18.13
N THR A 661 -14.97 13.66 17.04
CA THR A 661 -15.62 14.88 16.61
C THR A 661 -17.05 14.56 16.14
N THR A 662 -18.04 15.26 16.68
CA THR A 662 -19.47 14.99 16.42
C THR A 662 -20.16 16.22 15.84
N LEU A 663 -21.39 16.03 15.36
CA LEU A 663 -22.28 17.13 15.01
C LEU A 663 -23.23 17.41 16.18
N VAL A 664 -23.51 18.67 16.42
CA VAL A 664 -24.44 19.14 17.46
C VAL A 664 -25.36 20.21 16.86
N PRO A 665 -26.57 20.41 17.40
CA PRO A 665 -27.42 21.51 16.96
C PRO A 665 -26.71 22.87 17.10
N ASP A 666 -26.79 23.70 16.05
CA ASP A 666 -26.24 25.06 16.06
C ASP A 666 -27.12 26.07 16.82
N GLY A 667 -28.39 25.71 17.08
CA GLY A 667 -29.39 26.58 17.71
C GLY A 667 -30.19 27.44 16.73
N GLN A 668 -29.91 27.34 15.43
CA GLN A 668 -30.60 28.03 14.33
C GLN A 668 -31.31 27.06 13.36
N GLY A 669 -31.36 25.77 13.70
CA GLY A 669 -31.99 24.72 12.88
C GLY A 669 -31.03 23.98 11.95
N GLY A 670 -29.73 24.26 12.04
CA GLY A 670 -28.66 23.54 11.36
C GLY A 670 -27.78 22.75 12.34
N VAL A 671 -26.56 22.44 11.89
CA VAL A 671 -25.57 21.66 12.64
C VAL A 671 -24.25 22.42 12.77
N ALA A 672 -23.67 22.35 13.96
CA ALA A 672 -22.31 22.77 14.27
C ALA A 672 -21.44 21.53 14.52
N VAL A 673 -20.13 21.68 14.32
CA VAL A 673 -19.14 20.64 14.63
C VAL A 673 -18.61 20.85 16.05
N ARG A 674 -18.66 19.81 16.88
CA ARG A 674 -17.99 19.78 18.19
C ARG A 674 -16.72 18.94 18.08
N LEU A 675 -15.56 19.58 18.23
CA LEU A 675 -14.29 18.87 18.21
C LEU A 675 -14.21 17.83 19.34
N GLY A 676 -13.80 16.62 18.98
CA GLY A 676 -13.66 15.50 19.91
C GLY A 676 -12.42 15.64 20.80
N LEU A 677 -12.44 14.96 21.94
CA LEU A 677 -11.31 14.91 22.88
C LEU A 677 -10.05 14.30 22.25
N ARG A 678 -10.21 13.48 21.20
CA ARG A 678 -9.08 12.92 20.42
C ARG A 678 -8.23 13.97 19.71
N ALA A 679 -8.77 15.16 19.46
CA ALA A 679 -8.04 16.27 18.85
C ALA A 679 -6.96 16.84 19.79
N ILE A 680 -7.04 16.52 21.09
CA ILE A 680 -6.09 16.98 22.11
C ILE A 680 -4.83 16.10 22.05
N GLY A 681 -3.74 16.68 21.56
CA GLY A 681 -2.47 15.98 21.39
C GLY A 681 -1.99 15.31 22.68
N GLY A 682 -1.81 13.98 22.63
CA GLY A 682 -1.31 13.17 23.74
C GLY A 682 -2.35 12.85 24.82
N PHE A 683 -3.63 13.19 24.63
CA PHE A 683 -4.70 12.77 25.55
C PHE A 683 -5.15 11.33 25.23
N PRO A 684 -5.01 10.37 26.16
CA PRO A 684 -5.26 8.97 25.87
C PRO A 684 -6.75 8.64 25.85
N GLU A 685 -7.18 7.81 24.90
CA GLU A 685 -8.57 7.36 24.75
C GLU A 685 -9.13 6.77 26.05
N ALA A 686 -8.36 5.92 26.73
CA ALA A 686 -8.79 5.33 28.00
C ALA A 686 -9.10 6.38 29.09
N ALA A 687 -8.44 7.54 29.07
CA ALA A 687 -8.78 8.65 29.98
C ALA A 687 -10.06 9.37 29.52
N ALA A 688 -10.22 9.59 28.21
CA ALA A 688 -11.45 10.12 27.64
C ALA A 688 -12.65 9.22 27.98
N SER A 689 -12.53 7.89 27.83
CA SER A 689 -13.60 6.95 28.17
C SER A 689 -14.01 7.03 29.64
N ARG A 690 -13.06 7.21 30.57
CA ARG A 690 -13.40 7.42 32.00
C ARG A 690 -14.11 8.75 32.24
N LEU A 691 -13.66 9.82 31.57
CA LEU A 691 -14.33 11.11 31.62
C LEU A 691 -15.77 10.99 31.13
N LEU A 692 -15.99 10.38 29.96
CA LEU A 692 -17.31 10.22 29.36
C LEU A 692 -18.23 9.38 30.25
N LYS A 693 -17.73 8.27 30.81
CA LYS A 693 -18.48 7.43 31.78
C LYS A 693 -18.84 8.16 33.07
N ALA A 694 -18.05 9.16 33.48
CA ALA A 694 -18.30 9.93 34.70
C ALA A 694 -19.21 11.15 34.47
N ARG A 695 -19.61 11.43 33.22
CA ARG A 695 -20.29 12.67 32.77
C ARG A 695 -21.82 12.57 32.78
N ASP A 696 -22.41 11.70 33.60
CA ASP A 696 -23.88 11.63 33.72
C ASP A 696 -24.50 12.98 34.10
N GLU A 697 -23.77 13.77 34.90
CA GLU A 697 -24.04 15.19 35.13
C GLU A 697 -22.83 16.06 34.73
N PRO A 698 -23.03 17.31 34.29
CA PRO A 698 -21.92 18.22 33.98
C PRO A 698 -20.94 18.38 35.16
N PHE A 699 -19.65 18.32 34.86
CA PHE A 699 -18.59 18.67 35.80
C PHE A 699 -18.68 20.16 36.15
N ARG A 700 -18.61 20.43 37.46
CA ARG A 700 -18.76 21.80 37.99
C ARG A 700 -17.46 22.55 38.13
N ASP A 701 -16.37 21.84 38.38
CA ASP A 701 -15.05 22.41 38.60
C ASP A 701 -13.95 21.33 38.42
N LEU A 702 -12.69 21.76 38.52
CA LEU A 702 -11.50 20.92 38.42
C LEU A 702 -11.47 19.79 39.49
N PRO A 703 -11.72 20.05 40.79
CA PRO A 703 -11.82 18.99 41.79
C PRO A 703 -12.89 17.94 41.48
N ASP A 704 -14.06 18.36 40.98
CA ASP A 704 -15.14 17.45 40.64
C ASP A 704 -14.78 16.54 39.48
N LEU A 705 -14.18 17.10 38.43
CA LEU A 705 -13.65 16.33 37.30
C LEU A 705 -12.56 15.34 37.77
N HIS A 706 -11.60 15.80 38.58
CA HIS A 706 -10.51 14.96 39.09
C HIS A 706 -11.06 13.74 39.85
N ARG A 707 -11.99 13.98 40.77
CA ARG A 707 -12.56 12.95 41.64
C ARG A 707 -13.47 11.99 40.88
N ARG A 708 -14.38 12.50 40.02
CA ARG A 708 -15.38 11.67 39.33
C ARG A 708 -14.79 10.89 38.15
N ALA A 709 -13.95 11.53 37.33
CA ALA A 709 -13.35 10.90 36.15
C ALA A 709 -12.03 10.15 36.45
N GLY A 710 -11.47 10.29 37.67
CA GLY A 710 -10.22 9.64 38.06
C GLY A 710 -9.05 10.03 37.14
N LEU A 711 -8.99 11.31 36.74
CA LEU A 711 -7.94 11.83 35.86
C LEU A 711 -6.74 12.29 36.67
N SER A 712 -5.53 11.90 36.26
CA SER A 712 -4.30 12.41 36.89
C SER A 712 -4.15 13.92 36.64
N SER A 713 -3.36 14.59 37.49
CA SER A 713 -3.06 16.01 37.32
C SER A 713 -2.35 16.34 36.01
N ALA A 714 -1.68 15.37 35.39
CA ALA A 714 -1.09 15.53 34.07
C ALA A 714 -2.17 15.63 32.99
N TRP A 715 -3.20 14.78 33.05
CA TRP A 715 -4.31 14.79 32.08
C TRP A 715 -5.22 16.01 32.25
N ILE A 716 -5.45 16.44 33.48
CA ILE A 716 -6.17 17.69 33.76
C ILE A 716 -5.42 18.89 33.17
N ARG A 717 -4.09 18.95 33.34
CA ARG A 717 -3.27 20.00 32.71
C ARG A 717 -3.37 19.98 31.20
N ARG A 718 -3.34 18.80 30.57
CA ARG A 718 -3.53 18.68 29.11
C ARG A 718 -4.89 19.19 28.63
N LEU A 719 -5.97 18.87 29.36
CA LEU A 719 -7.31 19.39 29.04
C LEU A 719 -7.36 20.92 29.17
N ALA A 720 -6.72 21.49 30.19
CA ALA A 720 -6.65 22.94 30.38
C ALA A 720 -5.78 23.64 29.31
N GLU A 721 -4.62 23.06 28.96
CA GLU A 721 -3.74 23.57 27.88
C GLU A 721 -4.43 23.56 26.51
N ALA A 722 -5.36 22.63 26.30
CA ALA A 722 -6.18 22.53 25.10
C ALA A 722 -7.47 23.37 25.16
N ASP A 723 -7.64 24.17 26.21
CA ASP A 723 -8.80 25.02 26.45
C ASP A 723 -10.14 24.25 26.49
N ALA A 724 -10.09 22.99 26.91
CA ALA A 724 -11.26 22.10 26.95
C ALA A 724 -12.14 22.27 28.20
N MET A 725 -11.91 23.33 28.97
CA MET A 725 -12.43 23.52 30.32
C MET A 725 -13.30 24.79 30.45
N HIS A 726 -13.86 25.30 29.35
CA HIS A 726 -14.72 26.48 29.41
C HIS A 726 -16.00 26.22 30.22
N SER A 727 -16.73 25.14 29.94
CA SER A 727 -18.04 24.93 30.58
C SER A 727 -18.01 24.67 32.09
N PRO A 728 -17.00 24.01 32.71
CA PRO A 728 -16.89 23.95 34.17
C PRO A 728 -16.46 25.29 34.79
N LEU A 729 -15.78 26.15 34.04
CA LEU A 729 -15.26 27.42 34.57
C LEU A 729 -16.26 28.59 34.46
N ASP A 730 -17.30 28.46 33.62
CA ASP A 730 -18.32 29.49 33.38
C ASP A 730 -19.52 29.47 34.34
N ARG A 731 -19.59 28.54 35.31
CA ARG A 731 -20.64 28.57 36.34
C ARG A 731 -20.23 29.49 37.50
N PRO A 732 -20.95 30.61 37.78
CA PRO A 732 -20.76 31.31 39.03
C PRO A 732 -21.12 30.35 40.19
N PRO A 733 -20.42 30.42 41.33
CA PRO A 733 -20.73 29.57 42.47
C PRO A 733 -22.21 29.77 42.86
N PRO A 734 -22.93 28.72 43.27
CA PRO A 734 -24.29 28.90 43.77
C PRO A 734 -24.23 29.89 44.94
N GLY A 735 -24.92 31.01 44.78
CA GLY A 735 -25.02 32.05 45.80
C GLY A 735 -25.56 31.47 47.13
N PRO A 736 -25.20 32.06 48.27
CA PRO A 736 -25.33 31.43 49.57
C PRO A 736 -26.81 31.30 49.98
N LEU A 737 -27.29 30.06 50.09
CA LEU A 737 -28.52 29.76 50.82
C LEU A 737 -28.22 29.87 52.32
N GLY A 738 -28.97 30.77 52.97
CA GLY A 738 -28.84 31.26 54.33
C GLY A 738 -28.56 30.24 55.44
N GLY A 739 -27.74 30.71 56.39
CA GLY A 739 -27.95 30.41 57.81
C GLY A 739 -26.70 30.06 58.62
N ARG A 740 -26.05 31.08 59.22
CA ARG A 740 -25.79 31.21 60.68
C ARG A 740 -24.80 32.35 61.00
N ARG A 741 -24.97 32.89 62.21
CA ARG A 741 -24.49 34.14 62.85
C ARG A 741 -22.97 34.44 62.87
N PRO A 742 -22.55 35.69 63.18
CA PRO A 742 -21.20 36.21 62.91
C PRO A 742 -20.17 35.80 63.97
N ALA A 743 -18.98 35.41 63.54
CA ALA A 743 -17.80 35.28 64.39
C ALA A 743 -16.90 36.52 64.26
N ARG A 744 -16.49 37.05 65.40
CA ARG A 744 -15.73 38.29 65.63
C ARG A 744 -14.37 38.32 64.91
N ARG A 745 -13.96 39.51 64.47
CA ARG A 745 -12.59 39.83 64.02
C ARG A 745 -11.55 39.56 65.12
N PRO A 746 -10.36 39.00 64.81
CA PRO A 746 -9.19 39.13 65.66
C PRO A 746 -8.50 40.48 65.41
N ARG A 747 -8.09 41.15 66.50
CA ARG A 747 -7.23 42.36 66.51
C ARG A 747 -5.78 42.00 66.13
N PRO A 748 -4.98 42.95 65.60
CA PRO A 748 -3.57 42.73 65.31
C PRO A 748 -2.71 42.72 66.59
N PRO A 749 -1.54 42.06 66.58
CA PRO A 749 -0.63 42.02 67.74
C PRO A 749 0.16 43.33 67.87
N PRO A 750 0.57 43.73 69.09
CA PRO A 750 1.41 44.89 69.31
C PRO A 750 2.90 44.56 69.11
N LEU A 751 3.64 45.51 68.54
CA LEU A 751 5.10 45.52 68.50
C LEU A 751 5.66 45.79 69.91
N PRO A 752 6.68 45.03 70.38
CA PRO A 752 7.52 45.45 71.49
C PRO A 752 8.69 46.30 70.98
N GLY A 753 8.95 47.42 71.66
CA GLY A 753 10.07 48.30 71.41
C GLY A 753 11.44 47.70 71.79
N HIS A 754 12.44 48.28 71.12
CA HIS A 754 13.87 48.36 71.45
C HIS A 754 14.16 48.62 72.94
N PRO A 755 15.34 48.22 73.45
CA PRO A 755 16.67 48.64 72.96
C PRO A 755 17.34 47.65 72.01
#